data_AF-A0A965AXS0-F1
#
_entry.id   AF-A0A965AXS0-F1
#
_cell.length_a   1.000
_cell.length_b   1.000
_cell.length_c   1.000
_cell.angle_alpha   90.00
_cell.angle_beta   90.00
_cell.angle_gamma   90.00
#
_symmetry.space_group_name_H-M   'P 1'
#
loop_
_entity.id
_entity.type
_entity.pdbx_description
1 polymer ?
#
loop_
_entity_poly.entity_id
_entity_poly.type
_entity_poly.pdbx_seq_one_letter_code
_entity_poly.pdbx_strand_id
1 'polypeptide(L)'
;MKPQRILPIAFFMIVVALFSAYFLTRGTTNPATSPSGEAKPFLNLQGYMTQTLSWEKCDIGFECTMVRVPLDYANPGAKAITLSVVRHKATDKAHRMGSLLVNPGGPGGSGVEYAKSAEFIVTPAVLKKFDIVGFDPRGVGASTPLWCLNGAETDKFIAVDGSPTTPAQEREFVDQAKLLARRCVERAGTLLPFIGTIDAARDLDVLRAVLGDKKLNMLGKSYGTLLGANYAHLFPQNVGRLVLDGAVDPTVSLQEMNIEQAKAFEGALNSYLDTYAADCASTGECPFGVTRAEAHATIDELIATSDTTPLPSKSKRPVTQSEVILGILSSLYDSDGGWTSLTAALTTAVQGDGTDLLNLADYYVDRGPDGKYLINSNEIGYAVNCMDKDQRVTIEEVRKEAVTLAKASPTFGGYLAWSSFPCNYWPVPSKPIPTPLTAIGSAPILVVGTTRDPATPLQWAKGLASQLKTGHLLVFDGDGHTAYTRGSSCVDNAIDAYFLAPLRIGQDLGVRLDHVSYVADHDHLVDVVQRIGSSLGAAFQDGGIHPRFGTRNFILPLHGGTYLEVVCPLDHPAADSAAFGQAVSQRAREGGGWLTWVVAVDDISSVQARVGREPVTGHRRRPDGFDLEWKQLGVKSTMEDPQLPFFVQWITDAAHHPSSGANGHPVIEKLEIAGDPSVISAWLGEPDDHPLDDIEVIWIDPADNDGEAGLVAVHLRTERGTIRLD
;
A
#
# COMPACT_ATOMS: atom_id res chain seq x y z
N MET A 1 11.02 -20.28 44.15
CA MET A 1 10.69 -18.97 44.76
C MET A 1 11.46 -17.87 44.04
N LYS A 2 10.79 -17.20 43.10
CA LYS A 2 11.08 -15.88 42.54
C LYS A 2 9.68 -15.28 42.24
N PRO A 3 9.39 -14.03 42.60
CA PRO A 3 8.02 -13.55 42.75
C PRO A 3 7.37 -13.29 41.39
N GLN A 4 6.23 -13.95 41.13
CA GLN A 4 5.28 -13.55 40.12
C GLN A 4 4.75 -12.16 40.49
N ARG A 5 4.98 -11.17 39.64
CA ARG A 5 4.32 -9.88 39.73
C ARG A 5 2.88 -10.07 39.27
N ILE A 6 2.02 -10.41 40.23
CA ILE A 6 0.58 -10.13 40.17
C ILE A 6 0.46 -8.60 40.16
N LEU A 7 0.05 -8.02 39.04
CA LEU A 7 -0.43 -6.65 38.97
C LEU A 7 -1.93 -6.70 38.62
N PRO A 8 -2.80 -5.97 39.34
CA PRO A 8 -4.14 -6.45 39.63
C PRO A 8 -5.20 -5.94 38.62
N ILE A 9 -6.23 -6.78 38.49
CA ILE A 9 -7.56 -6.62 37.86
C ILE A 9 -8.28 -5.27 38.17
N ALA A 10 -7.72 -4.42 39.04
CA ALA A 10 -8.26 -3.12 39.42
C ALA A 10 -7.96 -1.96 38.43
N PHE A 11 -7.04 -2.12 37.47
CA PHE A 11 -6.71 -1.03 36.53
C PHE A 11 -7.70 -0.95 35.34
N PHE A 12 -8.36 -2.05 34.98
CA PHE A 12 -9.28 -2.12 33.83
C PHE A 12 -10.65 -1.46 34.11
N MET A 13 -11.14 -1.57 35.35
CA MET A 13 -12.38 -0.89 35.78
C MET A 13 -12.21 0.64 35.90
N ILE A 14 -10.97 1.13 36.08
CA ILE A 14 -10.68 2.57 36.11
C ILE A 14 -10.62 3.15 34.69
N VAL A 15 -10.26 2.36 33.66
CA VAL A 15 -10.34 2.81 32.25
C VAL A 15 -11.81 2.95 31.80
N VAL A 16 -12.69 2.04 32.24
CA VAL A 16 -14.14 2.16 31.95
C VAL A 16 -14.79 3.34 32.71
N ALA A 17 -14.36 3.60 33.94
CA ALA A 17 -14.86 4.74 34.73
C ALA A 17 -14.26 6.11 34.29
N LEU A 18 -13.01 6.16 33.82
CA LEU A 18 -12.39 7.39 33.32
C LEU A 18 -12.85 7.74 31.90
N PHE A 19 -13.22 6.76 31.07
CA PHE A 19 -13.94 7.04 29.82
C PHE A 19 -15.32 7.64 30.09
N SER A 20 -16.03 7.16 31.12
CA SER A 20 -17.34 7.71 31.52
C SER A 20 -17.25 9.15 32.06
N ALA A 21 -16.14 9.53 32.70
CA ALA A 21 -15.92 10.88 33.22
C ALA A 21 -15.36 11.87 32.17
N TYR A 22 -14.70 11.38 31.11
CA TYR A 22 -14.20 12.22 30.00
C TYR A 22 -15.34 12.84 29.19
N PHE A 23 -16.52 12.19 29.13
CA PHE A 23 -17.71 12.70 28.44
C PHE A 23 -18.48 13.79 29.21
N LEU A 24 -18.22 14.01 30.49
CA LEU A 24 -18.96 14.97 31.32
C LEU A 24 -18.34 16.38 31.36
N THR A 25 -17.16 16.60 30.77
CA THR A 25 -16.46 17.92 30.84
C THR A 25 -16.02 18.52 29.51
N ARG A 26 -16.36 17.93 28.35
CA ARG A 26 -16.29 18.70 27.08
C ARG A 26 -17.44 19.70 27.05
N GLY A 27 -17.11 20.92 27.51
CA GLY A 27 -17.81 22.11 27.10
C GLY A 27 -18.00 22.09 25.58
N THR A 28 -19.20 22.48 25.17
CA THR A 28 -19.67 22.61 23.78
C THR A 28 -18.59 23.20 22.87
N THR A 29 -17.75 22.35 22.27
CA THR A 29 -17.05 22.72 21.06
C THR A 29 -18.10 22.65 19.97
N ASN A 30 -18.57 23.83 19.55
CA ASN A 30 -19.37 23.97 18.34
C ASN A 30 -18.77 23.08 17.25
N PRO A 31 -19.59 22.33 16.49
CA PRO A 31 -19.09 21.77 15.24
C PRO A 31 -18.51 22.96 14.48
N ALA A 32 -17.22 22.86 14.09
CA ALA A 32 -16.68 23.79 13.13
C ALA A 32 -17.67 23.78 11.96
N THR A 33 -18.34 24.91 11.77
CA THR A 33 -19.33 25.10 10.70
C THR A 33 -18.68 24.61 9.42
N SER A 34 -19.16 23.47 8.89
CA SER A 34 -18.84 23.07 7.52
C SER A 34 -19.16 24.28 6.66
N PRO A 35 -18.24 24.76 5.81
CA PRO A 35 -18.61 25.75 4.81
C PRO A 35 -19.61 25.05 3.89
N SER A 36 -20.89 25.26 4.15
CA SER A 36 -22.03 24.81 3.35
C SER A 36 -22.11 25.54 2.00
N GLY A 37 -20.99 26.09 1.53
CA GLY A 37 -20.85 26.72 0.22
C GLY A 37 -20.12 25.75 -0.70
N GLU A 38 -20.69 25.50 -1.88
CA GLU A 38 -20.01 24.73 -2.92
C GLU A 38 -18.59 25.27 -3.13
N ALA A 39 -17.60 24.38 -3.05
CA ALA A 39 -16.22 24.75 -3.25
C ALA A 39 -16.05 25.31 -4.67
N LYS A 40 -15.44 26.50 -4.78
CA LYS A 40 -15.17 27.08 -6.09
C LYS A 40 -14.16 26.21 -6.85
N PRO A 41 -14.48 25.75 -8.07
CA PRO A 41 -13.58 24.95 -8.86
C PRO A 41 -12.36 25.75 -9.32
N PHE A 42 -11.24 25.07 -9.48
CA PHE A 42 -10.12 25.60 -10.27
C PHE A 42 -10.38 25.35 -11.76
N LEU A 43 -9.78 26.15 -12.63
CA LEU A 43 -9.98 26.03 -14.09
C LEU A 43 -9.57 24.67 -14.67
N ASN A 44 -8.55 24.03 -14.09
CA ASN A 44 -8.01 22.76 -14.55
C ASN A 44 -7.40 21.96 -13.39
N LEU A 45 -7.01 20.71 -13.65
CA LEU A 45 -6.44 19.80 -12.65
C LEU A 45 -5.19 20.38 -11.98
N GLN A 46 -4.34 21.11 -12.72
CA GLN A 46 -3.11 21.70 -12.17
C GLN A 46 -3.40 22.66 -11.02
N GLY A 47 -4.51 23.40 -11.07
CA GLY A 47 -4.91 24.30 -9.98
C GLY A 47 -5.24 23.55 -8.68
N TYR A 48 -5.80 22.34 -8.77
CA TYR A 48 -6.01 21.49 -7.60
C TYR A 48 -4.69 20.93 -7.07
N MET A 49 -3.76 20.55 -7.95
CA MET A 49 -2.45 20.00 -7.58
C MET A 49 -1.51 21.01 -6.89
N THR A 50 -1.70 22.31 -7.14
CA THR A 50 -0.84 23.40 -6.62
C THR A 50 -1.53 24.29 -5.59
N GLN A 51 -2.72 23.90 -5.11
CA GLN A 51 -3.44 24.69 -4.12
C GLN A 51 -2.66 24.81 -2.80
N THR A 52 -2.70 25.97 -2.19
CA THR A 52 -2.12 26.18 -0.85
C THR A 52 -3.11 25.73 0.22
N LEU A 53 -2.65 24.88 1.14
CA LEU A 53 -3.45 24.39 2.27
C LEU A 53 -3.34 25.32 3.48
N SER A 54 -4.47 25.56 4.15
CA SER A 54 -4.53 26.33 5.39
C SER A 54 -4.78 25.38 6.55
N TRP A 55 -3.70 25.01 7.25
CA TRP A 55 -3.75 24.08 8.37
C TRP A 55 -4.15 24.79 9.66
N GLU A 56 -5.12 24.23 10.37
CA GLU A 56 -5.59 24.73 11.66
C GLU A 56 -5.48 23.64 12.73
N LYS A 57 -5.25 24.01 13.98
CA LYS A 57 -5.27 23.05 15.09
C LYS A 57 -6.72 22.61 15.33
N CYS A 58 -6.96 21.30 15.34
CA CYS A 58 -8.30 20.74 15.55
C CYS A 58 -8.39 19.82 16.78
N ASP A 59 -7.28 19.22 17.21
CA ASP A 59 -7.17 18.51 18.49
C ASP A 59 -5.72 18.55 18.99
N ILE A 60 -5.47 18.02 20.19
CA ILE A 60 -4.13 17.92 20.78
C ILE A 60 -3.25 17.05 19.89
N GLY A 61 -2.21 17.66 19.30
CA GLY A 61 -1.27 16.95 18.41
C GLY A 61 -1.69 16.89 16.94
N PHE A 62 -2.86 17.44 16.57
CA PHE A 62 -3.42 17.32 15.22
C PHE A 62 -3.68 18.67 14.54
N GLU A 63 -3.40 18.70 13.24
CA GLU A 63 -3.77 19.79 12.34
C GLU A 63 -4.80 19.28 11.31
N CYS A 64 -5.82 20.06 11.03
CA CYS A 64 -6.84 19.75 10.04
C CYS A 64 -6.86 20.81 8.92
N THR A 65 -7.30 20.39 7.74
CA THR A 65 -7.55 21.26 6.59
C THR A 65 -8.61 20.63 5.68
N MET A 66 -9.16 21.43 4.77
CA MET A 66 -9.94 20.93 3.65
C MET A 66 -9.10 21.00 2.38
N VAL A 67 -9.12 19.94 1.56
CA VAL A 67 -8.46 19.87 0.25
C VAL A 67 -9.53 19.87 -0.83
N ARG A 68 -9.41 20.73 -1.84
CA ARG A 68 -10.35 20.70 -2.97
C ARG A 68 -9.90 19.67 -4.00
N VAL A 69 -10.86 18.95 -4.58
CA VAL A 69 -10.64 18.06 -5.72
C VAL A 69 -11.78 18.24 -6.74
N PRO A 70 -11.56 17.92 -8.03
CA PRO A 70 -12.64 17.86 -9.00
C PRO A 70 -13.74 16.89 -8.57
N LEU A 71 -15.00 17.27 -8.77
CA LEU A 71 -16.10 16.29 -8.72
C LEU A 71 -15.89 15.24 -9.81
N ASP A 72 -15.68 15.72 -11.03
CA ASP A 72 -15.43 14.93 -12.24
C ASP A 72 -14.04 15.25 -12.79
N TYR A 73 -13.16 14.25 -12.79
CA TYR A 73 -11.80 14.40 -13.33
C TYR A 73 -11.76 14.55 -14.85
N ALA A 74 -12.82 14.15 -15.58
CA ALA A 74 -12.94 14.42 -17.01
C ALA A 74 -13.30 15.88 -17.32
N ASN A 75 -13.84 16.61 -16.33
CA ASN A 75 -14.20 18.03 -16.46
C ASN A 75 -13.81 18.82 -15.19
N PRO A 76 -12.50 19.02 -14.94
CA PRO A 76 -12.01 19.55 -13.67
C PRO A 76 -12.44 20.99 -13.37
N GLY A 77 -12.83 21.75 -14.40
CA GLY A 77 -13.29 23.13 -14.28
C GLY A 77 -14.75 23.29 -13.87
N ALA A 78 -15.56 22.23 -13.96
CA ALA A 78 -17.02 22.34 -13.80
C ALA A 78 -17.46 22.48 -12.34
N LYS A 79 -16.97 21.62 -11.46
CA LYS A 79 -17.36 21.58 -10.05
C LYS A 79 -16.26 20.98 -9.19
N ALA A 80 -16.08 21.53 -8.00
CA ALA A 80 -15.20 20.98 -6.98
C ALA A 80 -15.99 20.42 -5.80
N ILE A 81 -15.38 19.44 -5.16
CA ILE A 81 -15.75 18.94 -3.84
C ILE A 81 -14.56 19.17 -2.88
N THR A 82 -14.81 19.03 -1.59
CA THR A 82 -13.78 19.12 -0.55
C THR A 82 -13.61 17.80 0.17
N LEU A 83 -12.34 17.48 0.46
CA LEU A 83 -11.91 16.38 1.29
C LEU A 83 -11.43 16.90 2.65
N SER A 84 -11.94 16.31 3.73
CA SER A 84 -11.47 16.52 5.09
C SER A 84 -10.16 15.78 5.31
N VAL A 85 -9.14 16.48 5.78
CA VAL A 85 -7.79 15.94 6.00
C VAL A 85 -7.31 16.32 7.39
N VAL A 86 -6.72 15.35 8.09
CA VAL A 86 -6.05 15.54 9.38
C VAL A 86 -4.62 15.05 9.28
N ARG A 87 -3.72 15.69 10.03
CA ARG A 87 -2.32 15.30 10.12
C ARG A 87 -1.82 15.31 11.55
N HIS A 88 -1.27 14.19 11.98
CA HIS A 88 -0.35 14.10 13.11
C HIS A 88 1.08 14.30 12.61
N LYS A 89 1.78 15.32 13.09
CA LYS A 89 3.16 15.59 12.62
C LYS A 89 4.14 14.54 13.12
N ALA A 90 5.14 14.22 12.30
CA ALA A 90 6.27 13.40 12.67
C ALA A 90 6.91 13.94 13.97
N THR A 91 7.18 13.05 14.93
CA THR A 91 7.76 13.47 16.21
C THR A 91 9.23 13.88 16.10
N ASP A 92 9.96 13.40 15.08
CA ASP A 92 11.31 13.83 14.71
C ASP A 92 11.29 14.67 13.43
N LYS A 93 10.95 15.96 13.59
CA LYS A 93 10.81 16.91 12.47
C LYS A 93 12.09 17.07 11.62
N ALA A 94 13.26 16.90 12.23
CA ALA A 94 14.54 17.10 11.56
C ALA A 94 14.85 16.01 10.53
N HIS A 95 14.31 14.81 10.74
CA HIS A 95 14.55 13.64 9.88
C HIS A 95 13.24 13.07 9.31
N ARG A 96 12.23 13.93 9.13
CA ARG A 96 10.95 13.57 8.53
C ARG A 96 11.16 13.04 7.10
N MET A 97 10.57 11.88 6.80
CA MET A 97 10.66 11.17 5.52
C MET A 97 9.52 11.50 4.54
N GLY A 98 8.43 12.12 4.99
CA GLY A 98 7.28 12.43 4.16
C GLY A 98 5.97 12.35 4.94
N SER A 99 4.86 12.34 4.22
CA SER A 99 3.57 11.94 4.76
C SER A 99 3.32 10.45 4.50
N LEU A 100 2.71 9.77 5.48
CA LEU A 100 2.14 8.44 5.35
C LEU A 100 0.63 8.58 5.40
N LEU A 101 -0.02 8.42 4.24
CA LEU A 101 -1.48 8.45 4.17
C LEU A 101 -2.04 7.15 4.73
N VAL A 102 -3.04 7.25 5.60
CA VAL A 102 -3.65 6.08 6.23
C VAL A 102 -5.12 5.97 5.84
N ASN A 103 -5.56 4.76 5.50
CA ASN A 103 -6.95 4.48 5.20
C ASN A 103 -7.40 3.18 5.91
N PRO A 104 -8.46 3.22 6.72
CA PRO A 104 -8.92 2.05 7.49
C PRO A 104 -9.70 1.04 6.64
N GLY A 105 -10.13 1.42 5.45
CA GLY A 105 -11.04 0.63 4.63
C GLY A 105 -12.51 0.91 4.91
N GLY A 106 -13.30 -0.16 5.03
CA GLY A 106 -14.76 -0.13 4.94
C GLY A 106 -15.23 -0.83 3.65
N PRO A 107 -15.52 -0.11 2.54
CA PRO A 107 -15.44 1.35 2.34
C PRO A 107 -16.40 2.15 3.22
N GLY A 108 -16.08 3.42 3.45
CA GLY A 108 -16.89 4.32 4.28
C GLY A 108 -16.31 4.62 5.66
N GLY A 109 -15.20 3.98 6.05
CA GLY A 109 -14.47 4.33 7.26
C GLY A 109 -13.81 5.70 7.14
N SER A 110 -13.89 6.50 8.20
CA SER A 110 -13.23 7.82 8.25
C SER A 110 -11.72 7.67 8.41
N GLY A 111 -10.96 8.08 7.39
CA GLY A 111 -9.50 8.16 7.52
C GLY A 111 -9.06 9.25 8.49
N VAL A 112 -9.88 10.28 8.70
CA VAL A 112 -9.65 11.31 9.72
C VAL A 112 -9.70 10.73 11.13
N GLU A 113 -10.77 10.02 11.48
CA GLU A 113 -10.86 9.38 12.81
C GLU A 113 -9.81 8.28 12.97
N TYR A 114 -9.50 7.54 11.90
CA TYR A 114 -8.43 6.54 11.94
C TYR A 114 -7.05 7.16 12.25
N ALA A 115 -6.70 8.26 11.59
CA ALA A 115 -5.42 8.94 11.84
C ALA A 115 -5.34 9.62 13.21
N LYS A 116 -6.47 9.96 13.84
CA LYS A 116 -6.49 10.44 15.24
C LYS A 116 -6.00 9.37 16.23
N SER A 117 -5.99 8.11 15.82
CA SER A 117 -5.40 6.99 16.55
C SER A 117 -3.96 6.68 16.11
N ALA A 118 -3.23 7.66 15.55
CA ALA A 118 -1.87 7.51 15.02
C ALA A 118 -0.93 6.66 15.89
N GLU A 119 -0.94 6.87 17.21
CA GLU A 119 -0.06 6.16 18.16
C GLU A 119 -0.37 4.66 18.31
N PHE A 120 -1.54 4.21 17.85
CA PHE A 120 -1.98 2.81 17.90
C PHE A 120 -1.97 2.11 16.54
N ILE A 121 -2.03 2.86 15.44
CA ILE A 121 -2.12 2.32 14.08
C ILE A 121 -0.76 2.14 13.39
N VAL A 122 0.28 2.79 13.91
CA VAL A 122 1.68 2.64 13.46
C VAL A 122 2.59 2.53 14.67
N THR A 123 3.78 1.96 14.50
CA THR A 123 4.75 1.88 15.60
C THR A 123 5.35 3.25 15.94
N PRO A 124 5.93 3.41 17.14
CA PRO A 124 6.70 4.62 17.48
C PRO A 124 7.88 4.91 16.54
N ALA A 125 8.40 3.92 15.83
CA ALA A 125 9.48 4.12 14.87
C ALA A 125 8.98 4.81 13.59
N VAL A 126 7.83 4.38 13.06
CA VAL A 126 7.17 5.02 11.91
C VAL A 126 6.64 6.41 12.27
N LEU A 127 6.00 6.56 13.43
CA LEU A 127 5.46 7.84 13.92
C LEU A 127 6.53 8.92 14.10
N LYS A 128 7.79 8.52 14.33
CA LYS A 128 8.92 9.46 14.37
C LYS A 128 9.25 10.06 13.01
N LYS A 129 9.11 9.29 11.93
CA LYS A 129 9.63 9.65 10.61
C LYS A 129 8.56 10.15 9.65
N PHE A 130 7.30 9.78 9.83
CA PHE A 130 6.22 10.21 8.94
C PHE A 130 5.24 11.15 9.64
N ASP A 131 4.76 12.13 8.88
CA ASP A 131 3.48 12.76 9.21
C ASP A 131 2.39 11.73 8.92
N ILE A 132 1.59 11.35 9.92
CA ILE A 132 0.46 10.44 9.72
C ILE A 132 -0.72 11.28 9.24
N VAL A 133 -1.14 11.05 7.99
CA VAL A 133 -2.18 11.84 7.33
C VAL A 133 -3.41 10.97 7.09
N GLY A 134 -4.51 11.32 7.75
CA GLY A 134 -5.82 10.74 7.49
C GLY A 134 -6.61 11.64 6.58
N PHE A 135 -7.39 11.05 5.68
CA PHE A 135 -8.39 11.79 4.92
C PHE A 135 -9.67 10.99 4.82
N ASP A 136 -10.80 11.67 4.84
CA ASP A 136 -12.06 11.05 4.50
C ASP A 136 -12.17 11.03 2.97
N PRO A 137 -12.35 9.86 2.32
CA PRO A 137 -12.61 9.82 0.89
C PRO A 137 -13.82 10.65 0.50
N ARG A 138 -13.95 10.99 -0.79
CA ARG A 138 -15.13 11.69 -1.32
C ARG A 138 -16.43 11.08 -0.78
N GLY A 139 -17.31 11.94 -0.28
CA GLY A 139 -18.59 11.62 0.35
C GLY A 139 -18.53 10.97 1.73
N VAL A 140 -17.37 10.56 2.24
CA VAL A 140 -17.21 9.99 3.58
C VAL A 140 -17.08 11.09 4.62
N GLY A 141 -17.63 10.86 5.83
CA GLY A 141 -17.36 11.69 7.00
C GLY A 141 -17.65 13.16 6.74
N ALA A 142 -16.62 14.02 6.83
CA ALA A 142 -16.77 15.46 6.56
C ALA A 142 -16.48 15.87 5.10
N SER A 143 -16.07 14.94 4.23
CA SER A 143 -15.68 15.19 2.84
C SER A 143 -16.89 15.30 1.92
N THR A 144 -17.49 16.49 1.81
CA THR A 144 -18.68 16.72 0.96
C THR A 144 -19.71 15.60 1.15
N PRO A 145 -20.22 15.45 2.38
CA PRO A 145 -20.81 14.21 2.85
C PRO A 145 -22.00 13.73 2.02
N LEU A 146 -22.07 12.43 1.82
CA LEU A 146 -23.19 11.75 1.17
C LEU A 146 -24.05 11.05 2.23
N TRP A 147 -25.24 11.57 2.48
CA TRP A 147 -26.23 10.93 3.37
C TRP A 147 -27.48 10.56 2.58
N CYS A 148 -27.81 9.28 2.55
CA CYS A 148 -29.01 8.70 1.95
C CYS A 148 -30.13 8.59 2.98
N LEU A 149 -29.95 7.82 4.04
CA LEU A 149 -30.94 7.55 5.08
C LEU A 149 -30.75 8.51 6.26
N ASN A 150 -31.82 8.71 7.03
CA ASN A 150 -31.73 9.33 8.36
C ASN A 150 -31.60 8.23 9.43
N GLY A 151 -31.26 8.60 10.67
CA GLY A 151 -30.99 7.61 11.72
C GLY A 151 -32.09 6.55 11.94
N ALA A 152 -33.37 6.93 11.87
CA ALA A 152 -34.46 5.96 12.02
C ALA A 152 -34.62 5.04 10.79
N GLU A 153 -34.35 5.56 9.60
CA GLU A 153 -34.30 4.77 8.37
C GLU A 153 -33.11 3.80 8.40
N THR A 154 -31.95 4.23 8.89
CA THR A 154 -30.76 3.37 9.05
C THR A 154 -30.96 2.30 10.13
N ASP A 155 -31.56 2.65 11.28
CA ASP A 155 -31.93 1.69 12.34
C ASP A 155 -32.79 0.56 11.74
N LYS A 156 -33.81 0.93 10.94
CA LYS A 156 -34.68 -0.06 10.28
C LYS A 156 -33.94 -0.88 9.22
N PHE A 157 -33.06 -0.24 8.45
CA PHE A 157 -32.28 -0.92 7.42
C PHE A 157 -31.33 -1.97 8.01
N ILE A 158 -30.70 -1.70 9.15
CA ILE A 158 -29.79 -2.64 9.83
C ILE A 158 -30.56 -3.76 10.53
N ALA A 159 -31.72 -3.45 11.12
CA ALA A 159 -32.52 -4.42 11.85
C ALA A 159 -33.30 -5.40 10.95
N VAL A 160 -33.43 -5.12 9.64
CA VAL A 160 -34.10 -6.01 8.68
C VAL A 160 -33.41 -7.37 8.65
N ASP A 161 -34.19 -8.44 8.51
CA ASP A 161 -33.65 -9.78 8.34
C ASP A 161 -32.78 -9.86 7.07
N GLY A 162 -31.46 -9.93 7.28
CA GLY A 162 -30.43 -10.06 6.26
C GLY A 162 -30.25 -11.46 5.70
N SER A 163 -30.97 -12.46 6.21
CA SER A 163 -31.02 -13.83 5.70
C SER A 163 -32.46 -14.29 5.44
N PRO A 164 -33.23 -13.54 4.64
CA PRO A 164 -34.66 -13.77 4.52
C PRO A 164 -34.97 -15.17 3.96
N THR A 165 -35.80 -15.93 4.68
CA THR A 165 -36.19 -17.31 4.29
C THR A 165 -37.66 -17.44 3.90
N THR A 166 -38.47 -16.41 4.18
CA THR A 166 -39.89 -16.37 3.84
C THR A 166 -40.19 -15.27 2.82
N PRO A 167 -41.27 -15.40 2.01
CA PRO A 167 -41.68 -14.35 1.08
C PRO A 167 -41.96 -13.00 1.75
N ALA A 168 -42.29 -12.97 3.05
CA ALA A 168 -42.52 -11.73 3.78
C ALA A 168 -41.21 -11.02 4.15
N GLN A 169 -40.25 -11.75 4.71
CA GLN A 169 -38.89 -11.23 5.01
C GLN A 169 -38.22 -10.72 3.73
N GLU A 170 -38.30 -11.48 2.63
CA GLU A 170 -37.71 -11.07 1.35
C GLU A 170 -38.33 -9.78 0.79
N ARG A 171 -39.66 -9.62 0.91
CA ARG A 171 -40.31 -8.38 0.50
C ARG A 171 -39.83 -7.19 1.31
N GLU A 172 -39.72 -7.33 2.63
CA GLU A 172 -39.22 -6.26 3.49
C GLU A 172 -37.76 -5.92 3.15
N PHE A 173 -36.89 -6.92 2.98
CA PHE A 173 -35.49 -6.72 2.59
C PHE A 173 -35.39 -5.96 1.26
N VAL A 174 -36.15 -6.40 0.24
CA VAL A 174 -36.22 -5.72 -1.06
C VAL A 174 -36.75 -4.30 -0.94
N ASP A 175 -37.74 -4.05 -0.08
CA ASP A 175 -38.31 -2.72 0.13
C ASP A 175 -37.32 -1.78 0.81
N GLN A 176 -36.51 -2.28 1.76
CA GLN A 176 -35.41 -1.52 2.37
C GLN A 176 -34.28 -1.23 1.36
N ALA A 177 -33.91 -2.21 0.52
CA ALA A 177 -32.93 -2.01 -0.54
C ALA A 177 -33.37 -0.94 -1.56
N LYS A 178 -34.65 -0.95 -1.96
CA LYS A 178 -35.24 0.11 -2.81
C LYS A 178 -35.33 1.44 -2.09
N LEU A 179 -35.60 1.45 -0.78
CA LEU A 179 -35.63 2.68 0.01
C LEU A 179 -34.25 3.35 0.01
N LEU A 180 -33.19 2.59 0.28
CA LEU A 180 -31.80 3.08 0.21
C LEU A 180 -31.52 3.75 -1.13
N ALA A 181 -31.77 3.05 -2.25
CA ALA A 181 -31.55 3.59 -3.58
C ALA A 181 -32.32 4.89 -3.84
N ARG A 182 -33.62 4.93 -3.55
CA ARG A 182 -34.44 6.14 -3.72
C ARG A 182 -33.91 7.30 -2.89
N ARG A 183 -33.59 7.04 -1.63
CA ARG A 183 -33.08 8.06 -0.70
C ARG A 183 -31.71 8.59 -1.11
N CYS A 184 -30.84 7.75 -1.64
CA CYS A 184 -29.58 8.21 -2.23
C CYS A 184 -29.82 9.16 -3.41
N VAL A 185 -30.77 8.88 -4.32
CA VAL A 185 -31.10 9.83 -5.40
C VAL A 185 -31.61 11.16 -4.86
N GLU A 186 -32.50 11.11 -3.87
CA GLU A 186 -33.12 12.30 -3.28
C GLU A 186 -32.12 13.18 -2.52
N ARG A 187 -31.11 12.59 -1.88
CA ARG A 187 -30.26 13.28 -0.89
C ARG A 187 -28.77 13.35 -1.23
N ALA A 188 -28.21 12.41 -2.01
CA ALA A 188 -26.79 12.40 -2.39
C ALA A 188 -26.41 13.39 -3.51
N GLY A 189 -27.41 13.93 -4.21
CA GLY A 189 -27.22 14.93 -5.26
C GLY A 189 -26.31 14.44 -6.40
N THR A 190 -25.49 15.34 -6.95
CA THR A 190 -24.64 15.07 -8.12
C THR A 190 -23.39 14.25 -7.80
N LEU A 191 -23.15 13.87 -6.54
CA LEU A 191 -21.93 13.17 -6.12
C LEU A 191 -21.97 11.67 -6.43
N LEU A 192 -23.16 11.07 -6.46
CA LEU A 192 -23.37 9.62 -6.55
C LEU A 192 -22.61 8.92 -7.71
N PRO A 193 -22.55 9.48 -8.94
CA PRO A 193 -21.81 8.85 -10.05
C PRO A 193 -20.28 8.91 -9.91
N PHE A 194 -19.76 9.63 -8.93
CA PHE A 194 -18.35 9.95 -8.78
C PHE A 194 -17.76 9.41 -7.48
N ILE A 195 -18.44 8.52 -6.76
CA ILE A 195 -18.02 8.05 -5.43
C ILE A 195 -17.07 6.84 -5.44
N GLY A 196 -16.92 6.18 -6.60
CA GLY A 196 -16.15 4.93 -6.72
C GLY A 196 -14.64 5.09 -6.49
N THR A 197 -13.97 3.95 -6.32
CA THR A 197 -12.55 3.87 -5.94
C THR A 197 -11.62 4.53 -6.96
N ILE A 198 -11.93 4.46 -8.26
CA ILE A 198 -11.09 5.07 -9.30
C ILE A 198 -10.96 6.57 -9.08
N ASP A 199 -12.07 7.25 -8.76
CA ASP A 199 -12.06 8.69 -8.54
C ASP A 199 -11.42 9.04 -7.18
N ALA A 200 -11.61 8.22 -6.14
CA ALA A 200 -10.90 8.35 -4.87
C ALA A 200 -9.38 8.10 -5.00
N ALA A 201 -8.93 7.22 -5.91
CA ALA A 201 -7.52 7.02 -6.21
C ALA A 201 -6.90 8.23 -6.91
N ARG A 202 -7.67 8.97 -7.73
CA ARG A 202 -7.22 10.26 -8.28
C ARG A 202 -7.14 11.36 -7.22
N ASP A 203 -8.01 11.31 -6.21
CA ASP A 203 -7.94 12.20 -5.06
C ASP A 203 -6.64 12.03 -4.27
N LEU A 204 -6.16 10.79 -4.12
CA LEU A 204 -4.87 10.49 -3.50
C LEU A 204 -3.70 11.19 -4.20
N ASP A 205 -3.71 11.32 -5.54
CA ASP A 205 -2.62 12.02 -6.23
C ASP A 205 -2.67 13.54 -6.01
N VAL A 206 -3.87 14.11 -5.90
CA VAL A 206 -4.03 15.51 -5.47
C VAL A 206 -3.50 15.68 -4.05
N LEU A 207 -3.89 14.80 -3.11
CA LEU A 207 -3.42 14.83 -1.73
C LEU A 207 -1.89 14.74 -1.65
N ARG A 208 -1.27 13.78 -2.36
CA ARG A 208 0.19 13.67 -2.47
C ARG A 208 0.82 14.99 -2.89
N ALA A 209 0.33 15.58 -3.98
CA ALA A 209 0.88 16.82 -4.53
C ALA A 209 0.78 18.00 -3.56
N VAL A 210 -0.39 18.20 -2.93
CA VAL A 210 -0.63 19.35 -2.04
C VAL A 210 0.02 19.20 -0.66
N LEU A 211 0.33 17.97 -0.26
CA LEU A 211 1.17 17.68 0.91
C LEU A 211 2.66 17.94 0.65
N GLY A 212 3.04 18.16 -0.62
CA GLY A 212 4.41 18.44 -1.05
C GLY A 212 5.27 17.21 -1.23
N ASP A 213 4.68 16.01 -1.26
CA ASP A 213 5.42 14.75 -1.39
C ASP A 213 5.58 14.36 -2.87
N LYS A 214 6.79 13.96 -3.27
CA LYS A 214 7.08 13.53 -4.65
C LYS A 214 6.46 12.18 -4.99
N LYS A 215 6.37 11.30 -3.99
CA LYS A 215 5.81 9.95 -4.08
C LYS A 215 4.80 9.75 -2.96
N LEU A 216 3.75 8.98 -3.20
CA LEU A 216 2.76 8.60 -2.20
C LEU A 216 3.32 7.49 -1.31
N ASN A 217 3.31 7.71 0.00
CA ASN A 217 3.43 6.62 0.98
C ASN A 217 2.05 6.39 1.59
N MET A 218 1.63 5.14 1.70
CA MET A 218 0.32 4.81 2.21
C MET A 218 0.30 3.47 2.96
N LEU A 219 -0.44 3.46 4.07
CA LEU A 219 -0.92 2.26 4.75
C LEU A 219 -2.43 2.15 4.48
N GLY A 220 -2.80 1.25 3.57
CA GLY A 220 -4.18 0.90 3.32
C GLY A 220 -4.53 -0.39 4.05
N LYS A 221 -5.59 -0.36 4.86
CA LYS A 221 -6.15 -1.57 5.48
C LYS A 221 -7.47 -1.95 4.84
N SER A 222 -7.75 -3.25 4.72
CA SER A 222 -9.04 -3.75 4.19
C SER A 222 -9.37 -3.17 2.80
N TYR A 223 -10.54 -2.57 2.57
CA TYR A 223 -10.84 -1.80 1.35
C TYR A 223 -9.76 -0.75 0.97
N GLY A 224 -9.04 -0.18 1.94
CA GLY A 224 -7.92 0.73 1.69
C GLY A 224 -6.80 0.08 0.86
N THR A 225 -6.71 -1.25 0.86
CA THR A 225 -5.80 -2.01 -0.01
C THR A 225 -6.18 -1.91 -1.48
N LEU A 226 -7.48 -1.98 -1.78
CA LEU A 226 -8.03 -1.81 -3.13
C LEU A 226 -7.80 -0.39 -3.63
N LEU A 227 -8.03 0.60 -2.77
CA LEU A 227 -7.74 2.00 -3.05
C LEU A 227 -6.25 2.24 -3.36
N GLY A 228 -5.34 1.69 -2.53
CA GLY A 228 -3.90 1.79 -2.74
C GLY A 228 -3.42 1.09 -4.01
N ALA A 229 -3.92 -0.13 -4.29
CA ALA A 229 -3.59 -0.85 -5.51
C ALA A 229 -4.10 -0.12 -6.77
N ASN A 230 -5.29 0.49 -6.70
CA ASN A 230 -5.83 1.27 -7.82
C ASN A 230 -4.99 2.54 -8.06
N TYR A 231 -4.55 3.22 -6.99
CA TYR A 231 -3.59 4.32 -7.10
C TYR A 231 -2.30 3.87 -7.79
N ALA A 232 -1.72 2.76 -7.36
CA ALA A 232 -0.47 2.25 -7.94
C ALA A 232 -0.62 1.87 -9.41
N HIS A 233 -1.80 1.38 -9.82
CA HIS A 233 -2.10 1.10 -11.22
C HIS A 233 -2.27 2.37 -12.07
N LEU A 234 -2.90 3.42 -11.53
CA LEU A 234 -3.12 4.68 -12.24
C LEU A 234 -1.87 5.59 -12.28
N PHE A 235 -1.08 5.56 -11.22
CA PHE A 235 0.08 6.45 -11.02
C PHE A 235 1.31 5.67 -10.54
N PRO A 236 1.77 4.64 -11.28
CA PRO A 236 2.87 3.78 -10.84
C PRO A 236 4.14 4.59 -10.54
N GLN A 237 4.41 5.61 -11.35
CA GLN A 237 5.55 6.52 -11.19
C GLN A 237 5.46 7.45 -9.98
N ASN A 238 4.33 7.50 -9.28
CA ASN A 238 4.17 8.26 -8.05
C ASN A 238 4.12 7.37 -6.81
N VAL A 239 4.29 6.05 -6.94
CA VAL A 239 4.33 5.13 -5.78
C VAL A 239 5.64 5.27 -5.02
N GLY A 240 5.54 5.49 -3.71
CA GLY A 240 6.64 5.48 -2.75
C GLY A 240 6.59 4.19 -1.94
N ARG A 241 6.15 4.30 -0.67
CA ARG A 241 6.01 3.15 0.24
C ARG A 241 4.56 2.77 0.43
N LEU A 242 4.13 1.67 -0.16
CA LEU A 242 2.75 1.23 -0.16
C LEU A 242 2.61 -0.11 0.56
N VAL A 243 1.94 -0.09 1.71
CA VAL A 243 1.56 -1.29 2.47
C VAL A 243 0.06 -1.50 2.37
N LEU A 244 -0.32 -2.69 1.91
CA LEU A 244 -1.69 -3.11 1.66
C LEU A 244 -2.02 -4.29 2.61
N ASP A 245 -2.58 -4.00 3.79
CA ASP A 245 -2.78 -4.96 4.89
C ASP A 245 -4.25 -5.42 5.02
N GLY A 246 -4.49 -6.73 4.91
CA GLY A 246 -5.84 -7.26 4.73
C GLY A 246 -6.34 -6.98 3.31
N ALA A 247 -5.69 -7.61 2.35
CA ALA A 247 -5.82 -7.28 0.94
C ALA A 247 -7.13 -7.76 0.30
N VAL A 248 -7.73 -6.88 -0.52
CA VAL A 248 -8.89 -7.16 -1.37
C VAL A 248 -8.42 -7.45 -2.78
N ASP A 249 -8.79 -8.62 -3.30
CA ASP A 249 -8.51 -8.98 -4.68
C ASP A 249 -9.61 -8.45 -5.61
N PRO A 250 -9.31 -7.50 -6.53
CA PRO A 250 -10.32 -6.91 -7.38
C PRO A 250 -10.87 -7.88 -8.43
N THR A 251 -10.15 -8.97 -8.75
CA THR A 251 -10.52 -9.95 -9.79
C THR A 251 -11.64 -10.90 -9.36
N VAL A 252 -11.85 -11.05 -8.04
CA VAL A 252 -12.86 -11.95 -7.49
C VAL A 252 -14.26 -11.35 -7.70
N SER A 253 -15.20 -12.15 -8.21
CA SER A 253 -16.59 -11.70 -8.40
C SER A 253 -17.29 -11.42 -7.06
N LEU A 254 -18.40 -10.66 -7.04
CA LEU A 254 -19.11 -10.38 -5.78
C LEU A 254 -19.58 -11.67 -5.08
N GLN A 255 -20.09 -12.66 -5.83
CA GLN A 255 -20.57 -13.92 -5.25
C GLN A 255 -19.43 -14.76 -4.71
N GLU A 256 -18.31 -14.86 -5.44
CA GLU A 256 -17.13 -15.56 -4.93
C GLU A 256 -16.61 -14.87 -3.67
N MET A 257 -16.63 -13.52 -3.62
CA MET A 257 -16.27 -12.81 -2.41
C MET A 257 -17.19 -13.14 -1.23
N ASN A 258 -18.51 -13.18 -1.44
CA ASN A 258 -19.48 -13.57 -0.41
C ASN A 258 -19.22 -14.99 0.10
N ILE A 259 -18.96 -15.94 -0.82
CA ILE A 259 -18.67 -17.34 -0.48
C ILE A 259 -17.40 -17.45 0.37
N GLU A 260 -16.35 -16.74 -0.05
CA GLU A 260 -15.05 -16.81 0.59
C GLU A 260 -15.05 -16.13 1.97
N GLN A 261 -15.69 -14.95 2.10
CA GLN A 261 -15.91 -14.33 3.41
C GLN A 261 -16.75 -15.21 4.33
N ALA A 262 -17.85 -15.80 3.84
CA ALA A 262 -18.70 -16.64 4.69
C ALA A 262 -17.92 -17.82 5.28
N LYS A 263 -17.12 -18.50 4.46
CA LYS A 263 -16.24 -19.57 4.94
C LYS A 263 -15.20 -19.06 5.93
N ALA A 264 -14.65 -17.88 5.72
CA ALA A 264 -13.63 -17.31 6.57
C ALA A 264 -14.18 -16.84 7.93
N PHE A 265 -15.36 -16.21 7.97
CA PHE A 265 -16.07 -15.91 9.21
C PHE A 265 -16.47 -17.17 9.97
N GLU A 266 -16.94 -18.23 9.28
CA GLU A 266 -17.18 -19.52 9.92
C GLU A 266 -15.88 -20.08 10.52
N GLY A 267 -14.77 -19.97 9.78
CA GLY A 267 -13.43 -20.33 10.26
C GLY A 267 -13.02 -19.55 11.52
N ALA A 268 -13.26 -18.24 11.56
CA ALA A 268 -12.94 -17.40 12.71
C ALA A 268 -13.84 -17.71 13.93
N LEU A 269 -15.14 -17.96 13.71
CA LEU A 269 -16.03 -18.43 14.77
C LEU A 269 -15.55 -19.77 15.35
N ASN A 270 -15.10 -20.66 14.46
CA ASN A 270 -14.52 -21.94 14.84
C ASN A 270 -13.24 -21.79 15.67
N SER A 271 -12.31 -20.90 15.30
CA SER A 271 -11.12 -20.56 16.11
C SER A 271 -11.50 -19.98 17.47
N TYR A 272 -12.48 -19.07 17.50
CA TYR A 272 -13.01 -18.50 18.74
C TYR A 272 -13.57 -19.59 19.66
N LEU A 273 -14.40 -20.50 19.13
CA LEU A 273 -15.03 -21.57 19.91
C LEU A 273 -14.02 -22.61 20.41
N ASP A 274 -12.94 -22.88 19.66
CA ASP A 274 -11.82 -23.69 20.15
C ASP A 274 -11.15 -23.04 21.36
N THR A 275 -10.92 -21.73 21.28
CA THR A 275 -10.31 -20.94 22.35
C THR A 275 -11.23 -20.90 23.58
N TYR A 276 -12.52 -20.60 23.38
CA TYR A 276 -13.53 -20.63 24.43
C TYR A 276 -13.60 -22.01 25.11
N ALA A 277 -13.62 -23.11 24.34
CA ALA A 277 -13.70 -24.45 24.91
C ALA A 277 -12.44 -24.81 25.72
N ALA A 278 -11.26 -24.37 25.27
CA ALA A 278 -10.02 -24.53 26.02
C ALA A 278 -10.04 -23.74 27.34
N ASP A 279 -10.51 -22.49 27.31
CA ASP A 279 -10.64 -21.64 28.50
C ASP A 279 -11.67 -22.18 29.48
N CYS A 280 -12.83 -22.62 28.99
CA CYS A 280 -13.86 -23.30 29.79
C CYS A 280 -13.29 -24.56 30.44
N ALA A 281 -12.56 -25.40 29.72
CA ALA A 281 -11.93 -26.59 30.29
C ALA A 281 -10.86 -26.27 31.35
N SER A 282 -10.16 -25.14 31.21
CA SER A 282 -9.12 -24.71 32.16
C SER A 282 -9.68 -24.02 33.41
N THR A 283 -10.76 -23.25 33.28
CA THR A 283 -11.30 -22.39 34.36
C THR A 283 -12.53 -22.99 35.03
N GLY A 284 -13.27 -23.84 34.33
CA GLY A 284 -14.60 -24.33 34.72
C GLY A 284 -15.73 -23.32 34.45
N GLU A 285 -15.43 -22.15 33.89
CA GLU A 285 -16.41 -21.11 33.55
C GLU A 285 -16.90 -21.32 32.12
N CYS A 286 -18.07 -21.95 31.98
CA CYS A 286 -18.62 -22.39 30.69
C CYS A 286 -20.06 -21.85 30.49
N PRO A 287 -20.23 -20.51 30.37
CA PRO A 287 -21.53 -19.85 30.48
C PRO A 287 -22.58 -20.24 29.41
N PHE A 288 -22.16 -20.72 28.24
CA PHE A 288 -23.06 -21.07 27.14
C PHE A 288 -22.70 -22.39 26.45
N GLY A 289 -22.08 -23.32 27.18
CA GLY A 289 -21.74 -24.66 26.67
C GLY A 289 -20.37 -25.11 27.18
N VAL A 290 -20.21 -26.41 27.44
CA VAL A 290 -18.97 -27.00 27.99
C VAL A 290 -18.02 -27.43 26.86
N THR A 291 -18.58 -27.89 25.75
CA THR A 291 -17.81 -28.24 24.55
C THR A 291 -17.98 -27.21 23.46
N ARG A 292 -17.04 -27.18 22.50
CA ARG A 292 -17.18 -26.40 21.26
C ARG A 292 -18.53 -26.62 20.58
N ALA A 293 -18.98 -27.86 20.48
CA ALA A 293 -20.22 -28.20 19.77
C ALA A 293 -21.47 -27.67 20.52
N GLU A 294 -21.48 -27.73 21.85
CA GLU A 294 -22.56 -27.18 22.67
C GLU A 294 -22.60 -25.66 22.61
N ALA A 295 -21.43 -25.01 22.66
CA ALA A 295 -21.32 -23.57 22.53
C ALA A 295 -21.78 -23.08 21.15
N HIS A 296 -21.39 -23.79 20.09
CA HIS A 296 -21.86 -23.50 18.73
C HIS A 296 -23.38 -23.67 18.61
N ALA A 297 -23.92 -24.79 19.09
CA ALA A 297 -25.36 -25.04 19.07
C ALA A 297 -26.17 -23.97 19.84
N THR A 298 -25.60 -23.42 20.92
CA THR A 298 -26.22 -22.32 21.67
C THR A 298 -26.24 -21.02 20.86
N ILE A 299 -25.19 -20.73 20.09
CA ILE A 299 -25.17 -19.59 19.15
C ILE A 299 -26.21 -19.79 18.05
N ASP A 300 -26.29 -20.98 17.47
CA ASP A 300 -27.29 -21.31 16.44
C ASP A 300 -28.72 -21.15 16.96
N GLU A 301 -28.99 -21.61 18.18
CA GLU A 301 -30.30 -21.45 18.84
C GLU A 301 -30.63 -19.98 19.09
N LEU A 302 -29.65 -19.17 19.50
CA LEU A 302 -29.82 -17.73 19.72
C LEU A 302 -30.17 -17.00 18.41
N ILE A 303 -29.47 -17.31 17.32
CA ILE A 303 -29.72 -16.75 15.98
C ILE A 303 -31.10 -17.20 15.46
N ALA A 304 -31.45 -18.48 15.61
CA ALA A 304 -32.74 -19.00 15.16
C ALA A 304 -33.92 -18.41 15.95
N THR A 305 -33.77 -18.27 17.28
CA THR A 305 -34.84 -17.74 18.14
C THR A 305 -35.07 -16.25 17.90
N SER A 306 -33.99 -15.48 17.70
CA SER A 306 -34.05 -14.03 17.46
C SER A 306 -34.67 -13.64 16.11
N ASP A 307 -34.84 -14.58 15.17
CA ASP A 307 -35.58 -14.36 13.92
C ASP A 307 -37.07 -14.11 14.17
N THR A 308 -37.64 -14.85 15.12
CA THR A 308 -39.08 -14.78 15.43
C THR A 308 -39.36 -13.97 16.69
N THR A 309 -38.44 -14.01 17.65
CA THR A 309 -38.56 -13.35 18.96
C THR A 309 -37.26 -12.61 19.26
N PRO A 310 -37.12 -11.34 18.80
CA PRO A 310 -35.95 -10.51 19.09
C PRO A 310 -35.65 -10.44 20.59
N LEU A 311 -34.36 -10.41 20.95
CA LEU A 311 -33.96 -10.31 22.35
C LEU A 311 -34.29 -8.92 22.89
N PRO A 312 -34.69 -8.80 24.17
CA PRO A 312 -34.83 -7.49 24.79
C PRO A 312 -33.45 -6.88 25.06
N SER A 313 -33.40 -5.55 25.13
CA SER A 313 -32.22 -4.79 25.55
C SER A 313 -32.60 -3.66 26.50
N LYS A 314 -31.62 -3.16 27.26
CA LYS A 314 -31.79 -2.03 28.19
C LYS A 314 -32.15 -0.72 27.47
N SER A 315 -31.76 -0.56 26.21
CA SER A 315 -32.12 0.61 25.38
C SER A 315 -33.55 0.54 24.83
N LYS A 316 -34.26 -0.58 25.06
CA LYS A 316 -35.59 -0.92 24.52
C LYS A 316 -35.63 -1.09 23.00
N ARG A 317 -34.48 -1.05 22.32
CA ARG A 317 -34.39 -1.55 20.94
C ARG A 317 -34.41 -3.08 20.99
N PRO A 318 -35.35 -3.74 20.29
CA PRO A 318 -35.28 -5.19 20.15
C PRO A 318 -34.01 -5.55 19.38
N VAL A 319 -33.32 -6.62 19.78
CA VAL A 319 -32.13 -7.13 19.10
C VAL A 319 -32.57 -8.22 18.13
N THR A 320 -32.63 -7.88 16.84
CA THR A 320 -33.09 -8.82 15.80
C THR A 320 -32.02 -9.87 15.48
N GLN A 321 -32.38 -10.91 14.73
CA GLN A 321 -31.41 -11.88 14.23
C GLN A 321 -30.22 -11.23 13.54
N SER A 322 -30.46 -10.22 12.71
CA SER A 322 -29.38 -9.53 11.98
C SER A 322 -28.45 -8.76 12.92
N GLU A 323 -28.98 -8.13 13.97
CA GLU A 323 -28.15 -7.48 14.99
C GLU A 323 -27.37 -8.50 15.84
N VAL A 324 -27.93 -9.69 16.12
CA VAL A 324 -27.20 -10.80 16.76
C VAL A 324 -26.03 -11.26 15.88
N ILE A 325 -26.28 -11.56 14.60
CA ILE A 325 -25.25 -11.97 13.63
C ILE A 325 -24.18 -10.87 13.52
N LEU A 326 -24.59 -9.60 13.44
CA LEU A 326 -23.67 -8.48 13.29
C LEU A 326 -22.78 -8.27 14.52
N GLY A 327 -23.32 -8.43 15.73
CA GLY A 327 -22.54 -8.36 16.96
C GLY A 327 -21.50 -9.48 17.07
N ILE A 328 -21.87 -10.70 16.64
CA ILE A 328 -20.93 -11.84 16.54
C ILE A 328 -19.85 -11.52 15.49
N LEU A 329 -20.26 -11.17 14.27
CA LEU A 329 -19.38 -10.85 13.15
C LEU A 329 -18.37 -9.76 13.52
N SER A 330 -18.83 -8.66 14.13
CA SER A 330 -18.00 -7.54 14.58
C SER A 330 -16.87 -7.99 15.50
N SER A 331 -17.15 -8.96 16.38
CA SER A 331 -16.19 -9.41 17.38
C SER A 331 -15.13 -10.35 16.81
N LEU A 332 -15.42 -11.02 15.69
CA LEU A 332 -14.50 -11.95 15.04
C LEU A 332 -13.36 -11.25 14.28
N TYR A 333 -13.46 -9.93 14.07
CA TYR A 333 -12.38 -9.13 13.49
C TYR A 333 -11.12 -9.08 14.36
N ASP A 334 -11.26 -9.22 15.68
CA ASP A 334 -10.14 -9.12 16.61
C ASP A 334 -10.13 -10.28 17.61
N SER A 335 -9.12 -11.13 17.49
CA SER A 335 -8.91 -12.30 18.36
C SER A 335 -8.51 -11.97 19.79
N ASP A 336 -8.08 -10.73 20.07
CA ASP A 336 -7.63 -10.34 21.40
C ASP A 336 -8.80 -9.74 22.21
N GLY A 337 -9.22 -8.51 21.87
CA GLY A 337 -10.29 -7.81 22.58
C GLY A 337 -11.69 -8.20 22.13
N GLY A 338 -11.86 -8.49 20.83
CA GLY A 338 -13.14 -8.85 20.22
C GLY A 338 -13.70 -10.14 20.80
N TRP A 339 -12.91 -11.21 20.83
CA TRP A 339 -13.34 -12.52 21.37
C TRP A 339 -13.74 -12.46 22.85
N THR A 340 -12.99 -11.71 23.66
CA THR A 340 -13.33 -11.48 25.07
C THR A 340 -14.69 -10.78 25.21
N SER A 341 -14.93 -9.77 24.38
CA SER A 341 -16.20 -9.03 24.37
C SER A 341 -17.36 -9.91 23.88
N LEU A 342 -17.11 -10.80 22.92
CA LEU A 342 -18.09 -11.76 22.43
C LEU A 342 -18.52 -12.76 23.50
N THR A 343 -17.57 -13.31 24.26
CA THR A 343 -17.90 -14.22 25.37
C THR A 343 -18.78 -13.54 26.42
N ALA A 344 -18.49 -12.29 26.77
CA ALA A 344 -19.31 -11.51 27.69
C ALA A 344 -20.72 -11.29 27.13
N ALA A 345 -20.83 -10.87 25.86
CA ALA A 345 -22.11 -10.60 25.22
C ALA A 345 -22.99 -11.84 25.04
N LEU A 346 -22.40 -12.98 24.67
CA LEU A 346 -23.12 -14.25 24.57
C LEU A 346 -23.60 -14.74 25.95
N THR A 347 -22.79 -14.53 27.00
CA THR A 347 -23.16 -14.90 28.38
C THR A 347 -24.43 -14.19 28.85
N THR A 348 -24.59 -12.89 28.56
CA THR A 348 -25.82 -12.16 28.92
C THR A 348 -26.97 -12.52 27.98
N ALA A 349 -26.69 -12.73 26.70
CA ALA A 349 -27.71 -13.03 25.70
C ALA A 349 -28.43 -14.36 25.97
N VAL A 350 -27.69 -15.41 26.39
CA VAL A 350 -28.31 -16.70 26.78
C VAL A 350 -29.15 -16.61 28.05
N GLN A 351 -28.97 -15.55 28.85
CA GLN A 351 -29.80 -15.22 30.01
C GLN A 351 -30.99 -14.33 29.65
N GLY A 352 -31.17 -14.01 28.36
CA GLY A 352 -32.26 -13.20 27.83
C GLY A 352 -31.99 -11.69 27.82
N ASP A 353 -30.74 -11.23 27.98
CA ASP A 353 -30.37 -9.81 27.82
C ASP A 353 -29.44 -9.63 26.62
N GLY A 354 -29.99 -9.14 25.51
CA GLY A 354 -29.26 -8.89 24.25
C GLY A 354 -28.48 -7.59 24.22
N THR A 355 -28.44 -6.82 25.32
CA THR A 355 -27.84 -5.47 25.35
C THR A 355 -26.39 -5.45 24.84
N ASP A 356 -25.57 -6.40 25.26
CA ASP A 356 -24.14 -6.38 24.90
C ASP A 356 -23.89 -6.84 23.46
N LEU A 357 -24.72 -7.73 22.92
CA LEU A 357 -24.72 -8.03 21.47
C LEU A 357 -25.14 -6.81 20.65
N LEU A 358 -26.15 -6.08 21.10
CA LEU A 358 -26.59 -4.85 20.46
C LEU A 358 -25.48 -3.78 20.47
N ASN A 359 -24.74 -3.66 21.58
CA ASN A 359 -23.62 -2.73 21.68
C ASN A 359 -22.49 -3.08 20.70
N LEU A 360 -22.21 -4.38 20.48
CA LEU A 360 -21.25 -4.84 19.48
C LEU A 360 -21.73 -4.54 18.05
N ALA A 361 -23.02 -4.76 17.77
CA ALA A 361 -23.62 -4.41 16.49
C ALA A 361 -23.57 -2.90 16.25
N ASP A 362 -23.95 -2.08 17.24
CA ASP A 362 -23.90 -0.62 17.21
C ASP A 362 -22.47 -0.10 16.98
N TYR A 363 -21.47 -0.72 17.61
CA TYR A 363 -20.07 -0.39 17.37
C TYR A 363 -19.67 -0.63 15.91
N TYR A 364 -20.07 -1.76 15.32
CA TYR A 364 -19.77 -2.08 13.93
C TYR A 364 -20.37 -1.08 12.94
N VAL A 365 -21.57 -0.58 13.23
CA VAL A 365 -22.31 0.32 12.32
C VAL A 365 -22.15 1.80 12.66
N ASP A 366 -21.19 2.13 13.52
CA ASP A 366 -20.90 3.50 13.97
C ASP A 366 -22.10 4.21 14.63
N ARG A 367 -22.96 3.47 15.34
CA ARG A 367 -24.11 4.03 16.04
C ARG A 367 -23.73 4.42 17.48
N GLY A 368 -23.77 5.72 17.75
CA GLY A 368 -23.48 6.26 19.08
C GLY A 368 -24.60 6.00 20.10
N PRO A 369 -24.29 6.15 21.41
CA PRO A 369 -25.27 5.93 22.48
C PRO A 369 -26.42 6.95 22.49
N ASP A 370 -26.27 8.09 21.80
CA ASP A 370 -27.35 9.07 21.61
C ASP A 370 -28.31 8.71 20.46
N GLY A 371 -28.09 7.55 19.82
CA GLY A 371 -28.90 7.04 18.72
C GLY A 371 -28.58 7.64 17.36
N LYS A 372 -27.49 8.41 17.24
CA LYS A 372 -27.02 8.94 15.97
C LYS A 372 -25.89 8.11 15.41
N TYR A 373 -25.84 8.05 14.09
CA TYR A 373 -24.71 7.49 13.36
C TYR A 373 -23.58 8.53 13.31
N LEU A 374 -22.40 8.15 13.78
CA LEU A 374 -21.24 9.03 13.92
C LEU A 374 -20.68 9.42 12.55
N ILE A 375 -20.70 8.47 11.61
CA ILE A 375 -20.32 8.63 10.22
C ILE A 375 -21.32 7.91 9.32
N ASN A 376 -21.22 8.15 8.01
CA ASN A 376 -22.10 7.61 6.98
C ASN A 376 -21.54 6.31 6.35
N SER A 377 -20.77 5.53 7.10
CA SER A 377 -20.09 4.32 6.63
C SER A 377 -21.05 3.30 6.02
N ASN A 378 -22.20 3.07 6.66
CA ASN A 378 -23.22 2.11 6.22
C ASN A 378 -23.68 2.34 4.77
N GLU A 379 -23.91 3.59 4.38
CA GLU A 379 -24.43 3.94 3.06
C GLU A 379 -23.31 4.07 2.03
N ILE A 380 -22.14 4.57 2.45
CA ILE A 380 -20.96 4.62 1.61
C ILE A 380 -20.50 3.22 1.23
N GLY A 381 -20.61 2.25 2.15
CA GLY A 381 -20.34 0.84 1.89
C GLY A 381 -21.05 0.37 0.61
N TYR A 382 -22.36 0.59 0.52
CA TYR A 382 -23.12 0.32 -0.70
C TYR A 382 -22.73 1.25 -1.85
N ALA A 383 -22.57 2.55 -1.59
CA ALA A 383 -22.31 3.52 -2.65
C ALA A 383 -21.03 3.24 -3.44
N VAL A 384 -19.97 2.85 -2.74
CA VAL A 384 -18.68 2.51 -3.35
C VAL A 384 -18.74 1.12 -3.97
N ASN A 385 -19.19 0.10 -3.23
CA ASN A 385 -19.20 -1.28 -3.73
C ASN A 385 -20.07 -1.45 -4.99
N CYS A 386 -21.25 -0.81 -5.02
CA CYS A 386 -22.14 -0.86 -6.18
C CYS A 386 -21.61 -0.07 -7.38
N MET A 387 -20.67 0.86 -7.17
CA MET A 387 -19.99 1.59 -8.25
C MET A 387 -18.78 0.82 -8.78
N ASP A 388 -18.03 0.14 -7.91
CA ASP A 388 -16.77 -0.51 -8.26
C ASP A 388 -16.93 -1.85 -8.96
N LYS A 389 -18.12 -2.46 -8.90
CA LYS A 389 -18.43 -3.73 -9.59
C LYS A 389 -19.78 -3.64 -10.30
N ASP A 390 -19.79 -4.00 -11.58
CA ASP A 390 -21.01 -4.11 -12.39
C ASP A 390 -21.56 -5.53 -12.29
N GLN A 391 -22.20 -5.82 -11.16
CA GLN A 391 -22.83 -7.11 -10.96
C GLN A 391 -24.21 -6.96 -10.34
N ARG A 392 -25.17 -7.64 -10.97
CA ARG A 392 -26.59 -7.63 -10.65
C ARG A 392 -27.05 -9.07 -10.65
N VAL A 393 -27.88 -9.43 -9.67
CA VAL A 393 -28.42 -10.78 -9.48
C VAL A 393 -29.92 -10.73 -9.32
N THR A 394 -30.59 -11.75 -9.84
CA THR A 394 -32.01 -11.97 -9.60
C THR A 394 -32.26 -12.50 -8.19
N ILE A 395 -33.51 -12.39 -7.72
CA ILE A 395 -33.93 -12.97 -6.45
C ILE A 395 -33.74 -14.50 -6.44
N GLU A 396 -33.94 -15.17 -7.57
CA GLU A 396 -33.76 -16.63 -7.66
C GLU A 396 -32.30 -17.04 -7.50
N GLU A 397 -31.38 -16.28 -8.12
CA GLU A 397 -29.93 -16.51 -8.00
C GLU A 397 -29.45 -16.34 -6.55
N VAL A 398 -29.82 -15.23 -5.88
CA VAL A 398 -29.41 -15.00 -4.49
C VAL A 398 -30.01 -16.02 -3.53
N ARG A 399 -31.25 -16.50 -3.75
CA ARG A 399 -31.84 -17.60 -2.96
C ARG A 399 -31.03 -18.90 -3.11
N LYS A 400 -30.66 -19.24 -4.33
CA LYS A 400 -29.86 -20.44 -4.62
C LYS A 400 -28.46 -20.33 -4.01
N GLU A 401 -27.87 -19.14 -4.07
CA GLU A 401 -26.61 -18.82 -3.42
C GLU A 401 -26.73 -18.96 -1.90
N ALA A 402 -27.73 -18.36 -1.26
CA ALA A 402 -27.96 -18.46 0.19
C ALA A 402 -28.08 -19.91 0.69
N VAL A 403 -28.82 -20.77 -0.04
CA VAL A 403 -28.90 -22.22 0.29
C VAL A 403 -27.55 -22.91 0.17
N THR A 404 -26.71 -22.47 -0.77
CA THR A 404 -25.38 -23.05 -0.98
C THR A 404 -24.41 -22.57 0.10
N LEU A 405 -24.38 -21.27 0.41
CA LEU A 405 -23.50 -20.72 1.44
C LEU A 405 -23.91 -21.21 2.83
N ALA A 406 -25.19 -21.32 3.15
CA ALA A 406 -25.64 -21.82 4.46
C ALA A 406 -25.16 -23.26 4.76
N LYS A 407 -24.79 -24.06 3.74
CA LYS A 407 -24.15 -25.37 3.95
C LYS A 407 -22.65 -25.27 4.22
N ALA A 408 -21.99 -24.26 3.67
CA ALA A 408 -20.55 -24.04 3.81
C ALA A 408 -20.20 -23.19 5.04
N SER A 409 -21.11 -22.31 5.43
CA SER A 409 -21.09 -21.46 6.61
C SER A 409 -22.51 -21.41 7.18
N PRO A 410 -22.85 -22.31 8.11
CA PRO A 410 -24.16 -22.33 8.74
C PRO A 410 -24.53 -21.03 9.44
N THR A 411 -23.55 -20.35 10.04
CA THR A 411 -23.80 -19.16 10.86
C THR A 411 -23.97 -17.90 10.02
N PHE A 412 -23.14 -17.72 8.98
CA PHE A 412 -23.07 -16.45 8.24
C PHE A 412 -23.50 -16.56 6.77
N GLY A 413 -23.58 -17.77 6.22
CA GLY A 413 -23.76 -17.97 4.78
C GLY A 413 -25.07 -17.41 4.24
N GLY A 414 -26.17 -17.55 5.00
CA GLY A 414 -27.45 -16.95 4.64
C GLY A 414 -27.37 -15.43 4.60
N TYR A 415 -26.77 -14.82 5.62
CA TYR A 415 -26.66 -13.36 5.76
C TYR A 415 -25.76 -12.74 4.67
N LEU A 416 -24.58 -13.33 4.44
CA LEU A 416 -23.62 -12.80 3.48
C LEU A 416 -24.04 -12.97 2.02
N ALA A 417 -24.84 -13.98 1.69
CA ALA A 417 -25.38 -14.14 0.34
C ALA A 417 -26.24 -12.95 -0.10
N TRP A 418 -27.02 -12.35 0.82
CA TRP A 418 -27.89 -11.22 0.52
C TRP A 418 -27.21 -9.85 0.65
N SER A 419 -26.01 -9.80 1.24
CA SER A 419 -25.29 -8.55 1.56
C SER A 419 -25.10 -7.60 0.37
N SER A 420 -24.83 -8.15 -0.82
CA SER A 420 -24.62 -7.38 -2.06
C SER A 420 -25.91 -7.10 -2.85
N PHE A 421 -27.03 -7.71 -2.48
CA PHE A 421 -28.29 -7.60 -3.20
C PHE A 421 -28.83 -6.16 -3.33
N PRO A 422 -28.63 -5.23 -2.37
CA PRO A 422 -29.05 -3.83 -2.54
C PRO A 422 -28.47 -3.13 -3.77
N CYS A 423 -27.32 -3.56 -4.28
CA CYS A 423 -26.76 -3.04 -5.53
C CYS A 423 -27.65 -3.25 -6.75
N ASN A 424 -28.60 -4.19 -6.71
CA ASN A 424 -29.58 -4.39 -7.78
C ASN A 424 -30.46 -3.17 -8.06
N TYR A 425 -30.64 -2.32 -7.06
CA TYR A 425 -31.44 -1.11 -7.18
C TYR A 425 -30.59 0.15 -7.27
N TRP A 426 -29.25 0.01 -7.37
CA TRP A 426 -28.36 1.17 -7.40
C TRP A 426 -28.71 2.10 -8.57
N PRO A 427 -28.94 3.40 -8.33
CA PRO A 427 -29.67 4.25 -9.26
C PRO A 427 -28.81 4.87 -10.37
N VAL A 428 -27.49 4.66 -10.32
CA VAL A 428 -26.53 5.17 -11.31
C VAL A 428 -25.70 4.02 -11.89
N PRO A 429 -25.24 4.12 -13.16
CA PRO A 429 -24.35 3.12 -13.73
C PRO A 429 -23.06 2.99 -12.93
N SER A 430 -22.61 1.75 -12.73
CA SER A 430 -21.32 1.45 -12.13
C SER A 430 -20.16 1.92 -13.00
N LYS A 431 -19.00 2.13 -12.38
CA LYS A 431 -17.71 2.38 -13.01
C LYS A 431 -16.72 1.31 -12.51
N PRO A 432 -16.78 0.08 -13.07
CA PRO A 432 -16.01 -1.03 -12.53
C PRO A 432 -14.51 -0.77 -12.49
N ILE A 433 -13.87 -1.24 -11.43
CA ILE A 433 -12.41 -1.18 -11.30
C ILE A 433 -11.74 -1.98 -12.43
N PRO A 434 -10.71 -1.46 -13.10
CA PRO A 434 -9.95 -2.24 -14.07
C PRO A 434 -9.25 -3.42 -13.38
N THR A 435 -9.35 -4.60 -13.97
CA THR A 435 -8.72 -5.82 -13.46
C THR A 435 -7.95 -6.55 -14.58
N PRO A 436 -6.77 -7.13 -14.30
CA PRO A 436 -6.04 -7.09 -13.03
C PRO A 436 -5.36 -5.73 -12.76
N LEU A 437 -5.04 -5.44 -11.49
CA LEU A 437 -4.27 -4.25 -11.11
C LEU A 437 -2.77 -4.58 -11.13
N THR A 438 -2.05 -4.16 -12.17
CA THR A 438 -0.66 -4.59 -12.41
C THR A 438 0.43 -3.67 -11.87
N ALA A 439 0.15 -2.37 -11.71
CA ALA A 439 1.09 -1.34 -11.26
C ALA A 439 2.50 -1.40 -11.93
N ILE A 440 2.54 -1.60 -13.25
CA ILE A 440 3.81 -1.69 -14.01
C ILE A 440 4.61 -0.38 -13.86
N GLY A 441 5.89 -0.51 -13.50
CA GLY A 441 6.80 0.63 -13.28
C GLY A 441 6.65 1.31 -11.92
N SER A 442 5.95 0.69 -10.96
CA SER A 442 5.86 1.19 -9.58
C SER A 442 7.00 0.68 -8.70
N ALA A 443 7.31 1.44 -7.64
CA ALA A 443 8.17 0.96 -6.57
C ALA A 443 7.54 -0.29 -5.89
N PRO A 444 8.33 -1.13 -5.20
CA PRO A 444 7.85 -2.34 -4.53
C PRO A 444 6.67 -2.07 -3.61
N ILE A 445 5.65 -2.94 -3.67
CA ILE A 445 4.42 -2.84 -2.88
C ILE A 445 4.37 -4.02 -1.92
N LEU A 446 4.22 -3.75 -0.62
CA LEU A 446 4.08 -4.79 0.38
C LEU A 446 2.60 -5.13 0.57
N VAL A 447 2.21 -6.34 0.22
CA VAL A 447 0.88 -6.89 0.46
C VAL A 447 0.94 -7.78 1.70
N VAL A 448 0.05 -7.55 2.67
CA VAL A 448 0.02 -8.29 3.93
C VAL A 448 -1.29 -9.08 4.01
N GLY A 449 -1.18 -10.38 4.31
CA GLY A 449 -2.32 -11.26 4.49
C GLY A 449 -2.23 -12.09 5.77
N THR A 450 -3.35 -12.21 6.48
CA THR A 450 -3.46 -13.03 7.71
C THR A 450 -4.06 -14.40 7.38
N THR A 451 -3.50 -15.49 7.93
CA THR A 451 -3.89 -16.87 7.57
C THR A 451 -5.36 -17.19 7.88
N ARG A 452 -5.91 -16.64 8.97
CA ARG A 452 -7.31 -16.81 9.37
C ARG A 452 -8.02 -15.46 9.47
N ASP A 453 -7.79 -14.60 8.47
CA ASP A 453 -8.53 -13.35 8.31
C ASP A 453 -9.99 -13.63 7.92
N PRO A 454 -10.98 -13.20 8.72
CA PRO A 454 -12.39 -13.45 8.41
C PRO A 454 -12.95 -12.56 7.29
N ALA A 455 -12.41 -11.36 7.09
CA ALA A 455 -12.98 -10.34 6.21
C ALA A 455 -12.28 -10.27 4.86
N THR A 456 -10.95 -10.43 4.85
CA THR A 456 -10.12 -10.48 3.64
C THR A 456 -9.25 -11.73 3.66
N PRO A 457 -9.81 -12.90 3.29
CA PRO A 457 -9.13 -14.17 3.39
C PRO A 457 -7.75 -14.20 2.70
N LEU A 458 -6.80 -14.97 3.21
CA LEU A 458 -5.41 -15.01 2.71
C LEU A 458 -5.29 -15.20 1.19
N GLN A 459 -6.20 -15.94 0.55
CA GLN A 459 -6.16 -16.13 -0.89
C GLN A 459 -6.28 -14.80 -1.66
N TRP A 460 -6.97 -13.78 -1.12
CA TRP A 460 -7.06 -12.46 -1.75
C TRP A 460 -5.73 -11.72 -1.69
N ALA A 461 -5.02 -11.81 -0.56
CA ALA A 461 -3.67 -11.25 -0.46
C ALA A 461 -2.68 -11.91 -1.42
N LYS A 462 -2.76 -13.23 -1.57
CA LYS A 462 -1.98 -13.97 -2.59
C LYS A 462 -2.35 -13.53 -4.00
N GLY A 463 -3.65 -13.40 -4.28
CA GLY A 463 -4.18 -12.98 -5.57
C GLY A 463 -3.72 -11.56 -5.94
N LEU A 464 -3.92 -10.59 -5.05
CA LEU A 464 -3.49 -9.21 -5.26
C LEU A 464 -1.97 -9.10 -5.43
N ALA A 465 -1.19 -9.75 -4.55
CA ALA A 465 0.27 -9.74 -4.65
C ALA A 465 0.76 -10.31 -6.00
N SER A 466 0.10 -11.35 -6.51
CA SER A 466 0.45 -11.96 -7.81
C SER A 466 0.09 -11.09 -9.02
N GLN A 467 -0.88 -10.19 -8.89
CA GLN A 467 -1.26 -9.26 -9.95
C GLN A 467 -0.25 -8.11 -10.10
N LEU A 468 0.22 -7.59 -8.98
CA LEU A 468 1.17 -6.48 -8.92
C LEU A 468 2.56 -6.94 -9.38
N LYS A 469 3.15 -6.26 -10.38
CA LYS A 469 4.47 -6.65 -10.91
C LYS A 469 5.59 -6.60 -9.87
N THR A 470 5.50 -5.65 -8.96
CA THR A 470 6.43 -5.46 -7.84
C THR A 470 5.74 -5.73 -6.51
N GLY A 471 4.79 -6.67 -6.49
CA GLY A 471 4.05 -7.08 -5.29
C GLY A 471 4.82 -8.12 -4.47
N HIS A 472 5.01 -7.83 -3.18
CA HIS A 472 5.66 -8.74 -2.24
C HIS A 472 4.68 -9.13 -1.14
N LEU A 473 4.47 -10.43 -0.94
CA LEU A 473 3.55 -10.94 0.07
C LEU A 473 4.25 -11.18 1.41
N LEU A 474 3.77 -10.53 2.47
CA LEU A 474 4.04 -10.87 3.86
C LEU A 474 2.83 -11.61 4.44
N VAL A 475 3.05 -12.81 4.98
CA VAL A 475 1.98 -13.59 5.60
C VAL A 475 2.12 -13.55 7.12
N PHE A 476 1.07 -13.10 7.80
CA PHE A 476 0.93 -13.26 9.24
C PHE A 476 0.15 -14.55 9.54
N ASP A 477 0.77 -15.49 10.24
CA ASP A 477 0.05 -16.65 10.74
C ASP A 477 -0.67 -16.31 12.06
N GLY A 478 -1.98 -16.07 11.98
CA GLY A 478 -2.76 -15.52 13.08
C GLY A 478 -4.25 -15.47 12.76
N ASP A 479 -5.03 -15.08 13.78
CA ASP A 479 -6.47 -14.88 13.70
C ASP A 479 -6.82 -13.38 13.68
N GLY A 480 -7.97 -13.07 13.11
CA GLY A 480 -8.50 -11.71 12.99
C GLY A 480 -8.05 -10.98 11.73
N HIS A 481 -8.62 -9.79 11.54
CA HIS A 481 -8.49 -9.01 10.32
C HIS A 481 -7.26 -8.11 10.34
N THR A 482 -6.49 -8.07 9.25
CA THR A 482 -5.21 -7.33 9.12
C THR A 482 -4.13 -7.84 10.08
N ALA A 483 -2.92 -7.27 10.03
CA ALA A 483 -1.77 -7.77 10.79
C ALA A 483 -0.91 -6.69 11.47
N TYR A 484 -0.72 -5.52 10.85
CA TYR A 484 0.18 -4.51 11.40
C TYR A 484 -0.38 -3.90 12.70
N THR A 485 0.48 -3.78 13.70
CA THR A 485 0.21 -3.37 15.09
C THR A 485 -0.77 -4.26 15.86
N ARG A 486 -0.89 -5.55 15.48
CA ARG A 486 -1.72 -6.57 16.16
C ARG A 486 -0.90 -7.54 17.03
N GLY A 487 0.16 -7.04 17.68
CA GLY A 487 0.90 -7.80 18.71
C GLY A 487 2.04 -8.70 18.22
N SER A 488 2.22 -8.86 16.90
CA SER A 488 3.34 -9.62 16.34
C SER A 488 4.54 -8.70 16.03
N SER A 489 5.54 -8.69 16.91
CA SER A 489 6.77 -7.91 16.67
C SER A 489 7.50 -8.34 15.39
N CYS A 490 7.31 -9.58 14.92
CA CYS A 490 7.89 -10.04 13.65
C CYS A 490 7.27 -9.30 12.46
N VAL A 491 5.94 -9.21 12.43
CA VAL A 491 5.19 -8.49 11.38
C VAL A 491 5.48 -7.00 11.48
N ASP A 492 5.40 -6.42 12.68
CA ASP A 492 5.64 -5.00 12.90
C ASP A 492 7.05 -4.59 12.46
N ASN A 493 8.07 -5.35 12.83
CA ASN A 493 9.45 -5.07 12.41
C ASN A 493 9.65 -5.19 10.90
N ALA A 494 8.98 -6.13 10.23
CA ALA A 494 9.09 -6.29 8.77
C ALA A 494 8.45 -5.10 8.04
N ILE A 495 7.27 -4.68 8.48
CA ILE A 495 6.54 -3.53 7.90
C ILE A 495 7.26 -2.22 8.22
N ASP A 496 7.74 -2.04 9.45
CA ASP A 496 8.58 -0.90 9.84
C ASP A 496 9.85 -0.83 8.99
N ALA A 497 10.53 -1.96 8.77
CA ALA A 497 11.72 -2.01 7.93
C ALA A 497 11.40 -1.57 6.50
N TYR A 498 10.26 -1.98 5.94
CA TYR A 498 9.81 -1.52 4.63
C TYR A 498 9.50 -0.01 4.61
N PHE A 499 8.83 0.54 5.64
CA PHE A 499 8.54 1.97 5.72
C PHE A 499 9.78 2.83 5.97
N LEU A 500 10.72 2.35 6.77
CA LEU A 500 11.86 3.11 7.28
C LEU A 500 13.14 2.82 6.51
N ALA A 501 13.14 1.86 5.58
CA ALA A 501 14.23 1.69 4.66
C ALA A 501 14.60 3.05 4.07
N PRO A 502 15.89 3.33 3.82
CA PRO A 502 16.25 4.41 2.92
C PRO A 502 15.48 4.19 1.62
N LEU A 503 15.02 5.25 0.95
CA LEU A 503 14.68 5.12 -0.47
C LEU A 503 16.00 4.83 -1.15
N ARG A 504 16.37 3.55 -1.20
CA ARG A 504 17.51 3.11 -1.99
C ARG A 504 17.09 3.38 -3.41
N ILE A 505 17.78 4.30 -4.07
CA ILE A 505 17.78 4.30 -5.52
C ILE A 505 18.28 2.90 -5.89
N GLY A 506 17.42 2.06 -6.46
CA GLY A 506 17.67 0.64 -6.74
C GLY A 506 17.50 -0.31 -5.55
N GLN A 507 16.28 -0.50 -5.04
CA GLN A 507 15.88 -1.79 -4.49
C GLN A 507 14.59 -2.25 -5.17
N ASP A 508 14.66 -3.44 -5.76
CA ASP A 508 13.62 -4.19 -6.48
C ASP A 508 13.09 -3.55 -7.78
N LEU A 509 13.94 -2.76 -8.42
CA LEU A 509 13.96 -2.66 -9.89
C LEU A 509 15.08 -3.61 -10.34
N GLY A 510 14.93 -4.25 -11.50
CA GLY A 510 15.90 -5.19 -12.06
C GLY A 510 17.28 -4.58 -12.35
N VAL A 511 17.89 -5.06 -13.42
CA VAL A 511 19.22 -4.63 -13.90
C VAL A 511 19.30 -3.09 -14.02
N ARG A 512 20.12 -2.44 -13.19
CA ARG A 512 20.31 -0.98 -13.21
C ARG A 512 21.69 -0.58 -13.73
N LEU A 513 21.79 0.58 -14.39
CA LEU A 513 23.09 1.15 -14.73
C LEU A 513 23.82 1.57 -13.44
N ASP A 514 25.08 1.16 -13.33
CA ASP A 514 26.02 1.59 -12.29
C ASP A 514 26.83 2.80 -12.77
N HIS A 515 27.51 2.64 -13.90
CA HIS A 515 28.31 3.69 -14.51
C HIS A 515 28.55 3.44 -16.00
N VAL A 516 29.07 4.48 -16.65
CA VAL A 516 29.69 4.38 -17.98
C VAL A 516 31.20 4.59 -17.83
N SER A 517 31.98 3.83 -18.58
CA SER A 517 33.45 3.84 -18.51
C SER A 517 34.05 4.35 -19.82
N TYR A 518 34.93 5.34 -19.70
CA TYR A 518 35.65 5.99 -20.79
C TYR A 518 37.15 5.83 -20.58
N VAL A 519 37.87 5.44 -21.62
CA VAL A 519 39.33 5.27 -21.55
C VAL A 519 40.05 6.51 -22.07
N ALA A 520 41.07 6.92 -21.32
CA ALA A 520 42.12 7.79 -21.80
C ALA A 520 43.47 7.06 -21.70
N ASP A 521 44.43 7.42 -22.55
CA ASP A 521 45.81 7.04 -22.27
C ASP A 521 46.39 7.88 -21.12
N HIS A 522 47.56 7.47 -20.63
CA HIS A 522 48.17 8.08 -19.45
C HIS A 522 48.51 9.56 -19.64
N ASP A 523 48.96 9.95 -20.83
CA ASP A 523 49.44 11.29 -21.12
C ASP A 523 48.27 12.28 -21.31
N HIS A 524 47.12 11.79 -21.78
CA HIS A 524 45.93 12.62 -22.02
C HIS A 524 44.86 12.52 -20.92
N LEU A 525 45.04 11.70 -19.89
CA LEU A 525 44.03 11.49 -18.83
C LEU A 525 43.53 12.80 -18.21
N VAL A 526 44.43 13.72 -17.87
CA VAL A 526 44.09 15.01 -17.25
C VAL A 526 43.28 15.88 -18.21
N ASP A 527 43.67 15.93 -19.48
CA ASP A 527 43.01 16.73 -20.50
C ASP A 527 41.60 16.20 -20.80
N VAL A 528 41.42 14.88 -20.88
CA VAL A 528 40.12 14.23 -21.09
C VAL A 528 39.18 14.55 -19.93
N VAL A 529 39.65 14.38 -18.69
CA VAL A 529 38.87 14.65 -17.47
C VAL A 529 38.44 16.13 -17.41
N GLN A 530 39.34 17.06 -17.72
CA GLN A 530 39.03 18.49 -17.74
C GLN A 530 38.04 18.84 -18.86
N ARG A 531 38.21 18.26 -20.05
CA ARG A 531 37.33 18.49 -21.20
C ARG A 531 35.90 18.01 -20.91
N ILE A 532 35.74 16.76 -20.47
CA ILE A 532 34.43 16.19 -20.15
C ILE A 532 33.79 16.95 -18.98
N GLY A 533 34.56 17.21 -17.92
CA GLY A 533 34.05 17.94 -16.75
C GLY A 533 33.58 19.36 -17.09
N SER A 534 34.34 20.09 -17.91
CA SER A 534 33.98 21.44 -18.35
C SER A 534 32.70 21.47 -19.19
N SER A 535 32.54 20.52 -20.10
CA SER A 535 31.29 20.36 -20.87
C SER A 535 30.11 20.13 -19.94
N LEU A 536 30.25 19.20 -18.99
CA LEU A 536 29.17 18.84 -18.06
C LEU A 536 28.93 19.88 -16.95
N GLY A 537 29.84 20.83 -16.77
CA GLY A 537 29.78 21.81 -15.67
C GLY A 537 30.04 21.20 -14.30
N ALA A 538 30.80 20.10 -14.24
CA ALA A 538 31.06 19.36 -13.02
C ALA A 538 32.51 18.85 -12.97
N ALA A 539 33.07 18.73 -11.76
CA ALA A 539 34.47 18.36 -11.58
C ALA A 539 34.62 16.88 -11.21
N PHE A 540 35.53 16.20 -11.88
CA PHE A 540 35.94 14.86 -11.50
C PHE A 540 36.76 14.89 -10.21
N GLN A 541 36.62 13.84 -9.41
CA GLN A 541 37.45 13.53 -8.26
C GLN A 541 38.45 12.42 -8.61
N ASP A 542 39.62 12.45 -7.97
CA ASP A 542 40.58 11.36 -8.09
C ASP A 542 39.97 10.09 -7.49
N GLY A 543 39.75 9.11 -8.36
CA GLY A 543 39.11 7.85 -7.99
C GLY A 543 40.08 6.87 -7.35
N GLY A 544 41.38 7.01 -7.61
CA GLY A 544 42.43 6.17 -7.06
C GLY A 544 42.94 5.09 -8.03
N ILE A 545 43.59 4.08 -7.44
CA ILE A 545 44.32 3.03 -8.17
C ILE A 545 43.62 1.69 -7.98
N HIS A 546 43.55 0.90 -9.05
CA HIS A 546 43.13 -0.50 -9.07
C HIS A 546 44.36 -1.43 -9.04
N PRO A 547 44.86 -1.87 -7.88
CA PRO A 547 46.15 -2.56 -7.82
C PRO A 547 46.13 -3.90 -8.57
N ARG A 548 45.01 -4.63 -8.50
CA ARG A 548 44.81 -5.90 -9.20
C ARG A 548 44.58 -5.77 -10.70
N PHE A 549 44.16 -4.60 -11.16
CA PHE A 549 43.88 -4.38 -12.59
C PHE A 549 44.96 -3.57 -13.28
N GLY A 550 45.88 -2.94 -12.53
CA GLY A 550 46.94 -2.12 -13.12
C GLY A 550 46.40 -0.87 -13.81
N THR A 551 45.33 -0.28 -13.28
CA THR A 551 44.70 0.92 -13.85
C THR A 551 44.48 1.98 -12.77
N ARG A 552 44.24 3.22 -13.18
CA ARG A 552 43.79 4.32 -12.32
C ARG A 552 42.59 5.02 -12.94
N ASN A 553 41.76 5.65 -12.13
CA ASN A 553 40.60 6.38 -12.65
C ASN A 553 40.38 7.73 -11.97
N PHE A 554 39.58 8.54 -12.66
CA PHE A 554 38.88 9.69 -12.13
C PHE A 554 37.39 9.42 -12.23
N ILE A 555 36.64 9.83 -11.20
CA ILE A 555 35.20 9.64 -11.12
C ILE A 555 34.50 10.97 -11.18
N LEU A 556 33.42 11.06 -11.94
CA LEU A 556 32.44 12.14 -11.81
C LEU A 556 31.17 11.56 -11.19
N PRO A 557 30.88 11.84 -9.90
CA PRO A 557 29.62 11.44 -9.28
C PRO A 557 28.44 12.10 -10.01
N LEU A 558 27.45 11.30 -10.40
CA LEU A 558 26.25 11.78 -11.08
C LEU A 558 25.02 11.57 -10.19
N HIS A 559 23.99 12.37 -10.41
CA HIS A 559 22.70 12.17 -9.75
C HIS A 559 22.02 10.89 -10.28
N GLY A 560 21.12 10.30 -9.49
CA GLY A 560 20.51 9.01 -9.83
C GLY A 560 21.35 7.79 -9.42
N GLY A 561 22.39 7.99 -8.61
CA GLY A 561 23.20 6.90 -8.08
C GLY A 561 24.24 6.35 -9.07
N THR A 562 24.39 6.97 -10.25
CA THR A 562 25.37 6.59 -11.26
C THR A 562 26.63 7.44 -11.22
N TYR A 563 27.67 7.05 -11.95
CA TYR A 563 28.84 7.89 -12.14
C TYR A 563 29.44 7.73 -13.54
N LEU A 564 30.30 8.67 -13.94
CA LEU A 564 31.13 8.55 -15.14
C LEU A 564 32.56 8.25 -14.70
N GLU A 565 33.12 7.16 -15.19
CA GLU A 565 34.52 6.77 -14.95
C GLU A 565 35.38 7.16 -16.15
N VAL A 566 36.46 7.92 -15.91
CA VAL A 566 37.57 8.02 -16.88
C VAL A 566 38.74 7.22 -16.34
N VAL A 567 39.11 6.14 -17.03
CA VAL A 567 40.11 5.17 -16.60
C VAL A 567 41.30 5.16 -17.56
N CYS A 568 42.52 4.96 -17.05
CA CYS A 568 43.72 4.75 -17.86
C CYS A 568 44.54 3.55 -17.35
N PRO A 569 45.31 2.90 -18.23
CA PRO A 569 46.26 1.87 -17.81
C PRO A 569 47.45 2.51 -17.07
N LEU A 570 48.01 1.75 -16.12
CA LEU A 570 49.30 2.04 -15.50
C LEU A 570 50.38 1.18 -16.16
N ASP A 571 51.62 1.63 -16.11
CA ASP A 571 52.78 0.78 -16.42
C ASP A 571 52.99 -0.24 -15.29
N HIS A 572 52.18 -1.29 -15.31
CA HIS A 572 52.14 -2.32 -14.27
C HIS A 572 51.74 -3.68 -14.88
N PRO A 573 52.40 -4.80 -14.53
CA PRO A 573 52.11 -6.13 -15.10
C PRO A 573 50.67 -6.62 -14.91
N ALA A 574 49.95 -6.07 -13.92
CA ALA A 574 48.53 -6.34 -13.74
C ALA A 574 47.67 -5.83 -14.90
N ALA A 575 48.08 -4.75 -15.58
CA ALA A 575 47.40 -4.20 -16.75
C ALA A 575 47.41 -5.20 -17.92
N ASP A 576 48.48 -6.00 -18.04
CA ASP A 576 48.62 -6.99 -19.11
C ASP A 576 48.00 -8.35 -18.79
N SER A 577 47.62 -8.61 -17.53
CA SER A 577 47.20 -9.93 -17.06
C SER A 577 45.74 -9.99 -16.60
N ALA A 578 45.20 -8.92 -16.02
CA ALA A 578 43.80 -8.85 -15.63
C ALA A 578 42.91 -8.45 -16.82
N ALA A 579 41.76 -9.09 -16.98
CA ALA A 579 40.85 -8.82 -18.11
C ALA A 579 40.46 -7.34 -18.21
N PHE A 580 40.14 -6.68 -17.10
CA PHE A 580 39.82 -5.24 -17.10
C PHE A 580 41.04 -4.38 -17.46
N GLY A 581 42.23 -4.74 -16.97
CA GLY A 581 43.47 -4.08 -17.35
C GLY A 581 43.76 -4.21 -18.85
N GLN A 582 43.52 -5.39 -19.42
CA GLN A 582 43.71 -5.66 -20.85
C GLN A 582 42.72 -4.86 -21.70
N ALA A 583 41.44 -4.81 -21.30
CA ALA A 583 40.41 -4.02 -21.97
C ALA A 583 40.77 -2.53 -22.00
N VAL A 584 41.16 -1.97 -20.84
CA VAL A 584 41.58 -0.57 -20.72
C VAL A 584 42.84 -0.30 -21.54
N SER A 585 43.85 -1.16 -21.46
CA SER A 585 45.11 -1.00 -22.20
C SER A 585 44.92 -1.09 -23.71
N GLN A 586 44.03 -1.99 -24.16
CA GLN A 586 43.69 -2.12 -25.57
C GLN A 586 42.99 -0.84 -26.07
N ARG A 587 41.95 -0.40 -25.38
CA ARG A 587 41.19 0.79 -25.79
C ARG A 587 42.05 2.05 -25.77
N ALA A 588 42.98 2.17 -24.82
CA ALA A 588 43.95 3.28 -24.79
C ALA A 588 44.87 3.27 -26.03
N ARG A 589 45.32 2.09 -26.48
CA ARG A 589 46.14 1.96 -27.71
C ARG A 589 45.36 2.28 -28.99
N GLU A 590 44.05 2.11 -28.96
CA GLU A 590 43.13 2.46 -30.05
C GLU A 590 42.79 3.96 -30.08
N GLY A 591 43.32 4.76 -29.15
CA GLY A 591 43.10 6.21 -29.08
C GLY A 591 42.16 6.68 -27.98
N GLY A 592 41.71 5.78 -27.10
CA GLY A 592 40.74 6.08 -26.03
C GLY A 592 39.30 6.09 -26.54
N GLY A 593 38.38 6.63 -25.74
CA GLY A 593 36.94 6.65 -26.05
C GLY A 593 36.10 5.84 -25.08
N TRP A 594 34.81 5.68 -25.38
CA TRP A 594 33.94 4.78 -24.61
C TRP A 594 34.53 3.37 -24.57
N LEU A 595 34.58 2.80 -23.36
CA LEU A 595 34.92 1.39 -23.15
C LEU A 595 33.64 0.56 -23.19
N THR A 596 32.71 0.87 -22.29
CA THR A 596 31.48 0.12 -22.09
C THR A 596 30.57 0.85 -21.09
N TRP A 597 29.42 0.25 -20.82
CA TRP A 597 28.47 0.58 -19.78
C TRP A 597 28.40 -0.59 -18.79
N VAL A 598 28.12 -0.30 -17.52
CA VAL A 598 28.26 -1.25 -16.43
C VAL A 598 26.99 -1.32 -15.64
N VAL A 599 26.55 -2.53 -15.32
CA VAL A 599 25.31 -2.80 -14.59
C VAL A 599 25.61 -3.15 -13.14
N ALA A 600 24.88 -2.55 -12.19
CA ALA A 600 24.89 -2.98 -10.81
C ALA A 600 23.84 -4.07 -10.56
N VAL A 601 24.23 -5.08 -9.79
CA VAL A 601 23.34 -6.14 -9.29
C VAL A 601 23.52 -6.33 -7.79
N ASP A 602 22.44 -6.60 -7.09
CA ASP A 602 22.46 -6.84 -5.65
C ASP A 602 23.08 -8.20 -5.30
N ASP A 603 22.86 -9.21 -6.15
CA ASP A 603 23.43 -10.54 -6.03
C ASP A 603 24.00 -11.03 -7.36
N ILE A 604 25.33 -11.01 -7.49
CA ILE A 604 26.04 -11.45 -8.69
C ILE A 604 25.92 -12.96 -8.94
N SER A 605 25.48 -13.74 -7.94
CA SER A 605 25.30 -15.19 -8.09
C SER A 605 24.18 -15.53 -9.09
N SER A 606 23.15 -14.67 -9.17
CA SER A 606 22.07 -14.77 -10.15
C SER A 606 22.58 -14.64 -11.59
N VAL A 607 23.50 -13.71 -11.82
CA VAL A 607 24.17 -13.49 -13.11
C VAL A 607 25.14 -14.63 -13.41
N GLN A 608 25.87 -15.11 -12.40
CA GLN A 608 26.78 -16.25 -12.53
C GLN A 608 26.08 -17.50 -13.05
N ALA A 609 24.87 -17.79 -12.57
CA ALA A 609 24.07 -18.92 -13.06
C ALA A 609 23.73 -18.79 -14.56
N ARG A 610 23.52 -17.56 -15.05
CA ARG A 610 23.20 -17.26 -16.45
C ARG A 610 24.43 -17.24 -17.36
N VAL A 611 25.50 -16.57 -16.93
CA VAL A 611 26.73 -16.36 -17.70
C VAL A 611 27.70 -17.55 -17.61
N GLY A 612 27.58 -18.39 -16.58
CA GLY A 612 28.38 -19.61 -16.42
C GLY A 612 29.87 -19.36 -16.11
N ARG A 613 30.22 -18.18 -15.57
CA ARG A 613 31.60 -17.80 -15.20
C ARG A 613 31.64 -17.31 -13.75
N GLU A 614 32.76 -17.54 -13.07
CA GLU A 614 32.96 -17.06 -11.70
C GLU A 614 33.22 -15.55 -11.65
N PRO A 615 32.63 -14.82 -10.69
CA PRO A 615 32.92 -13.41 -10.48
C PRO A 615 34.33 -13.21 -9.91
N VAL A 616 34.95 -12.09 -10.29
CA VAL A 616 36.28 -11.69 -9.81
C VAL A 616 36.13 -10.54 -8.81
N THR A 617 36.82 -10.61 -7.68
CA THR A 617 36.87 -9.49 -6.73
C THR A 617 37.77 -8.36 -7.25
N GLY A 618 37.18 -7.18 -7.41
CA GLY A 618 37.87 -5.93 -7.67
C GLY A 618 38.06 -5.13 -6.38
N HIS A 619 39.11 -4.32 -6.34
CA HIS A 619 39.25 -3.31 -5.30
C HIS A 619 40.00 -2.08 -5.81
N ARG A 620 39.75 -0.94 -5.16
CA ARG A 620 40.32 0.36 -5.51
C ARG A 620 40.73 1.11 -4.26
N ARG A 621 42.02 1.48 -4.18
CA ARG A 621 42.55 2.33 -3.12
C ARG A 621 42.39 3.79 -3.51
N ARG A 622 41.59 4.53 -2.75
CA ARG A 622 41.39 5.98 -2.90
C ARG A 622 42.58 6.78 -2.36
N PRO A 623 42.74 8.06 -2.75
CA PRO A 623 43.78 8.95 -2.22
C PRO A 623 43.73 9.15 -0.70
N ASP A 624 42.56 9.04 -0.08
CA ASP A 624 42.39 9.14 1.38
C ASP A 624 42.75 7.84 2.12
N GLY A 625 43.21 6.81 1.40
CA GLY A 625 43.60 5.52 1.94
C GLY A 625 42.45 4.54 2.12
N PHE A 626 41.20 4.92 1.85
CA PHE A 626 40.06 3.99 1.90
C PHE A 626 40.11 2.97 0.75
N ASP A 627 39.78 1.72 1.03
CA ASP A 627 39.76 0.63 0.04
C ASP A 627 38.31 0.28 -0.30
N LEU A 628 37.95 0.48 -1.57
CA LEU A 628 36.65 0.10 -2.12
C LEU A 628 36.72 -1.32 -2.65
N GLU A 629 35.68 -2.12 -2.44
CA GLU A 629 35.61 -3.53 -2.81
C GLU A 629 34.29 -3.85 -3.53
N TRP A 630 34.37 -4.69 -4.55
CA TRP A 630 33.23 -5.20 -5.31
C TRP A 630 33.54 -6.57 -5.93
N LYS A 631 32.51 -7.24 -6.45
CA LYS A 631 32.64 -8.36 -7.38
C LYS A 631 32.27 -7.89 -8.77
N GLN A 632 32.95 -8.40 -9.80
CA GLN A 632 32.61 -8.13 -11.20
C GLN A 632 32.57 -9.40 -12.05
N LEU A 633 31.69 -9.42 -13.05
CA LEU A 633 31.49 -10.55 -13.95
C LEU A 633 31.17 -10.05 -15.36
N GLY A 634 31.77 -10.66 -16.38
CA GLY A 634 31.44 -10.37 -17.79
C GLY A 634 32.46 -9.55 -18.57
N VAL A 635 33.53 -9.03 -17.95
CA VAL A 635 34.51 -8.16 -18.66
C VAL A 635 35.10 -8.80 -19.93
N LYS A 636 35.41 -10.10 -19.90
CA LYS A 636 35.89 -10.81 -21.10
C LYS A 636 34.83 -10.89 -22.20
N SER A 637 33.56 -11.05 -21.82
CA SER A 637 32.44 -11.08 -22.76
C SER A 637 32.25 -9.70 -23.40
N THR A 638 32.41 -8.61 -22.64
CA THR A 638 32.44 -7.25 -23.20
C THR A 638 33.60 -7.03 -24.17
N MET A 639 34.77 -7.64 -23.95
CA MET A 639 35.88 -7.57 -24.90
C MET A 639 35.62 -8.37 -26.19
N GLU A 640 34.94 -9.51 -26.07
CA GLU A 640 34.56 -10.39 -27.19
C GLU A 640 33.41 -9.79 -28.02
N ASP A 641 32.49 -9.10 -27.34
CA ASP A 641 31.31 -8.46 -27.90
C ASP A 641 31.06 -7.10 -27.22
N PRO A 642 31.53 -5.98 -27.80
CA PRO A 642 31.49 -4.65 -27.18
C PRO A 642 30.11 -4.11 -26.84
N GLN A 643 29.03 -4.68 -27.40
CA GLN A 643 27.65 -4.31 -27.04
C GLN A 643 27.28 -4.74 -25.60
N LEU A 644 27.94 -5.78 -25.08
CA LEU A 644 27.60 -6.39 -23.79
C LEU A 644 28.17 -5.59 -22.61
N PRO A 645 27.35 -5.20 -21.62
CA PRO A 645 27.85 -4.66 -20.37
C PRO A 645 28.47 -5.77 -19.52
N PHE A 646 29.31 -5.39 -18.57
CA PHE A 646 29.65 -6.26 -17.45
C PHE A 646 28.90 -5.86 -16.19
N PHE A 647 28.83 -6.79 -15.24
CA PHE A 647 28.09 -6.65 -13.99
C PHE A 647 29.02 -6.36 -12.83
N VAL A 648 28.57 -5.55 -11.88
CA VAL A 648 29.21 -5.30 -10.61
C VAL A 648 28.26 -5.52 -9.45
N GLN A 649 28.76 -6.07 -8.34
CA GLN A 649 28.09 -6.10 -7.05
C GLN A 649 29.01 -5.44 -6.04
N TRP A 650 28.61 -4.28 -5.52
CA TRP A 650 29.36 -3.56 -4.51
C TRP A 650 29.37 -4.33 -3.18
N ILE A 651 30.55 -4.49 -2.59
CA ILE A 651 30.74 -5.05 -1.24
C ILE A 651 30.85 -3.93 -0.21
N THR A 652 31.47 -2.81 -0.60
CA THR A 652 31.57 -1.63 0.25
C THR A 652 30.20 -0.99 0.51
N ASP A 653 30.04 -0.44 1.71
CA ASP A 653 28.89 0.37 2.12
C ASP A 653 28.53 1.47 1.08
N ALA A 654 27.23 1.62 0.83
CA ALA A 654 26.68 2.54 -0.16
C ALA A 654 27.07 4.01 0.10
N ALA A 655 27.34 4.42 1.34
CA ALA A 655 27.81 5.77 1.66
C ALA A 655 29.19 6.10 1.07
N HIS A 656 29.94 5.08 0.65
CA HIS A 656 31.24 5.20 0.00
C HIS A 656 31.18 4.88 -1.51
N HIS A 657 30.01 4.56 -2.04
CA HIS A 657 29.81 4.30 -3.46
C HIS A 657 30.33 5.47 -4.31
N PRO A 658 30.91 5.25 -5.52
CA PRO A 658 31.54 6.32 -6.29
C PRO A 658 30.60 7.45 -6.75
N SER A 659 29.28 7.22 -6.77
CA SER A 659 28.27 8.26 -7.00
C SER A 659 27.91 9.11 -5.77
N SER A 660 28.46 8.77 -4.60
CA SER A 660 28.23 9.51 -3.36
C SER A 660 28.79 10.93 -3.47
N GLY A 661 27.97 11.93 -3.11
CA GLY A 661 28.34 13.35 -3.16
C GLY A 661 27.82 14.11 -4.38
N ALA A 662 27.04 13.47 -5.27
CA ALA A 662 26.40 14.16 -6.39
C ALA A 662 25.29 15.14 -5.94
N ASN A 663 25.34 16.39 -6.42
CA ASN A 663 24.39 17.46 -6.07
C ASN A 663 23.45 17.77 -7.24
N GLY A 664 22.46 16.91 -7.48
CA GLY A 664 21.34 17.14 -8.42
C GLY A 664 21.65 17.04 -9.91
N HIS A 665 22.83 17.48 -10.38
CA HIS A 665 23.30 17.41 -11.77
C HIS A 665 24.82 17.15 -11.83
N PRO A 666 25.35 16.52 -12.89
CA PRO A 666 24.66 15.98 -14.07
C PRO A 666 23.94 14.65 -13.78
N VAL A 667 23.00 14.25 -14.64
CA VAL A 667 22.31 12.95 -14.60
C VAL A 667 22.31 12.30 -15.98
N ILE A 668 22.51 10.99 -16.05
CA ILE A 668 22.37 10.23 -17.31
C ILE A 668 20.88 10.07 -17.60
N GLU A 669 20.43 10.51 -18.76
CA GLU A 669 19.04 10.33 -19.20
C GLU A 669 18.91 9.18 -20.19
N LYS A 670 19.93 8.99 -21.03
CA LYS A 670 19.85 8.11 -22.18
C LYS A 670 21.22 7.58 -22.61
N LEU A 671 21.25 6.34 -23.09
CA LEU A 671 22.40 5.72 -23.75
C LEU A 671 22.06 5.46 -25.23
N GLU A 672 23.01 5.68 -26.13
CA GLU A 672 22.97 5.18 -27.50
C GLU A 672 23.90 3.97 -27.58
N ILE A 673 23.37 2.81 -27.97
CA ILE A 673 24.12 1.55 -28.03
C ILE A 673 23.95 0.96 -29.43
N ALA A 674 25.08 0.74 -30.11
CA ALA A 674 25.13 0.00 -31.35
C ALA A 674 25.14 -1.51 -31.06
N GLY A 675 24.12 -2.24 -31.50
CA GLY A 675 24.00 -3.67 -31.19
C GLY A 675 22.62 -4.26 -31.49
N ASP A 676 22.48 -5.55 -31.16
CA ASP A 676 21.24 -6.30 -31.24
C ASP A 676 20.53 -6.30 -29.87
N PRO A 677 19.34 -5.66 -29.77
CA PRO A 677 18.56 -5.60 -28.52
C PRO A 677 18.31 -6.98 -27.90
N SER A 678 18.11 -8.00 -28.73
CA SER A 678 17.77 -9.36 -28.26
C SER A 678 18.96 -10.05 -27.60
N VAL A 679 20.17 -9.78 -28.08
CA VAL A 679 21.41 -10.32 -27.51
C VAL A 679 21.67 -9.71 -26.13
N ILE A 680 21.49 -8.39 -26.00
CA ILE A 680 21.66 -7.70 -24.72
C ILE A 680 20.58 -8.12 -23.72
N SER A 681 19.34 -8.24 -24.17
CA SER A 681 18.23 -8.66 -23.31
C SER A 681 18.41 -10.07 -22.77
N ALA A 682 18.85 -11.00 -23.62
CA ALA A 682 19.24 -12.34 -23.18
C ALA A 682 20.42 -12.32 -22.18
N TRP A 683 21.37 -11.41 -22.37
CA TRP A 683 22.52 -11.23 -21.48
C TRP A 683 22.14 -10.66 -20.11
N LEU A 684 21.25 -9.67 -20.09
CA LEU A 684 20.74 -9.01 -18.89
C LEU A 684 19.70 -9.85 -18.15
N GLY A 685 18.97 -10.71 -18.86
CA GLY A 685 17.80 -11.42 -18.35
C GLY A 685 16.55 -10.52 -18.24
N GLU A 686 16.51 -9.44 -19.01
CA GLU A 686 15.44 -8.43 -19.07
C GLU A 686 14.82 -8.40 -20.47
N PRO A 687 13.60 -7.86 -20.66
CA PRO A 687 12.98 -7.71 -21.98
C PRO A 687 13.58 -6.55 -22.82
N ASP A 688 13.53 -6.71 -24.15
CA ASP A 688 14.15 -5.81 -25.16
C ASP A 688 13.61 -4.37 -25.20
N ASP A 689 12.41 -4.12 -24.69
CA ASP A 689 11.79 -2.79 -24.68
C ASP A 689 12.26 -1.90 -23.52
N HIS A 690 12.75 -2.49 -22.43
CA HIS A 690 13.26 -1.78 -21.25
C HIS A 690 14.43 -2.54 -20.58
N PRO A 691 15.63 -2.55 -21.19
CA PRO A 691 16.78 -3.29 -20.67
C PRO A 691 17.38 -2.69 -19.38
N LEU A 692 17.02 -1.44 -19.04
CA LEU A 692 17.41 -0.72 -17.83
C LEU A 692 16.18 0.01 -17.27
N ASP A 693 15.93 -0.08 -15.96
CA ASP A 693 14.71 0.45 -15.35
C ASP A 693 14.63 2.00 -15.32
N ASP A 694 15.78 2.66 -15.22
CA ASP A 694 15.85 4.10 -14.93
C ASP A 694 16.42 4.95 -16.10
N ILE A 695 16.83 4.32 -17.21
CA ILE A 695 17.57 4.97 -18.30
C ILE A 695 17.05 4.51 -19.67
N GLU A 696 16.74 5.47 -20.54
CA GLU A 696 16.34 5.17 -21.92
C GLU A 696 17.53 4.64 -22.73
N VAL A 697 17.33 3.57 -23.50
CA VAL A 697 18.34 3.04 -24.44
C VAL A 697 17.85 3.26 -25.87
N ILE A 698 18.63 3.97 -26.68
CA ILE A 698 18.46 4.06 -28.12
C ILE A 698 19.36 3.01 -28.77
N TRP A 699 18.73 2.17 -29.57
CA TRP A 699 19.42 1.19 -30.39
C TRP A 699 19.87 1.80 -31.71
N ILE A 700 21.16 1.65 -32.01
CA ILE A 700 21.79 2.06 -33.26
C ILE A 700 22.12 0.78 -34.04
N ASP A 701 21.81 0.75 -35.33
CA ASP A 701 22.30 -0.33 -36.19
C ASP A 701 23.82 -0.22 -36.30
N PRO A 702 24.62 -1.27 -36.04
CA PRO A 702 26.06 -1.21 -36.21
C PRO A 702 26.49 -0.70 -37.60
N ALA A 703 25.69 -0.90 -38.65
CA ALA A 703 25.95 -0.34 -39.98
C ALA A 703 25.95 1.20 -40.01
N ASP A 704 25.23 1.84 -39.08
CA ASP A 704 25.19 3.29 -38.89
C ASP A 704 26.29 3.80 -37.92
N ASN A 705 27.12 2.89 -37.38
CA ASN A 705 28.25 3.17 -36.48
C ASN A 705 29.54 2.51 -36.97
N ASP A 706 29.91 2.76 -38.24
CA ASP A 706 31.14 2.24 -38.89
C ASP A 706 31.31 0.70 -38.85
N GLY A 707 30.22 -0.04 -38.63
CA GLY A 707 30.24 -1.50 -38.45
C GLY A 707 30.65 -1.95 -37.03
N GLU A 708 30.85 -1.02 -36.10
CA GLU A 708 31.24 -1.29 -34.72
C GLU A 708 30.01 -1.35 -33.79
N ALA A 709 30.00 -2.34 -32.90
CA ALA A 709 29.03 -2.44 -31.81
C ALA A 709 29.58 -1.78 -30.53
N GLY A 710 28.70 -1.43 -29.58
CA GLY A 710 29.09 -0.87 -28.29
C GLY A 710 28.39 0.44 -27.93
N LEU A 711 28.84 1.05 -26.83
CA LEU A 711 28.34 2.36 -26.38
C LEU A 711 28.78 3.46 -27.35
N VAL A 712 27.82 4.11 -28.00
CA VAL A 712 28.04 5.17 -28.99
C VAL A 712 28.05 6.54 -28.32
N ALA A 713 27.04 6.82 -27.50
CA ALA A 713 26.93 8.09 -26.82
C ALA A 713 26.16 8.01 -25.50
N VAL A 714 26.41 8.98 -24.63
CA VAL A 714 25.72 9.16 -23.35
C VAL A 714 25.10 10.54 -23.33
N HIS A 715 23.80 10.63 -23.08
CA HIS A 715 23.10 11.91 -22.92
C HIS A 715 23.01 12.25 -21.44
N LEU A 716 23.65 13.36 -21.06
CA LEU A 716 23.66 13.85 -19.68
C LEU A 716 22.91 15.18 -19.57
N ARG A 717 21.90 15.23 -18.72
CA ARG A 717 21.23 16.48 -18.36
C ARG A 717 22.01 17.23 -17.31
N THR A 718 22.50 18.39 -17.72
CA THR A 718 23.17 19.38 -16.88
C THR A 718 22.20 20.50 -16.50
N GLU A 719 22.64 21.42 -15.63
CA GLU A 719 21.89 22.66 -15.36
C GLU A 719 21.65 23.53 -16.60
N ARG A 720 22.47 23.36 -17.65
CA ARG A 720 22.44 24.15 -18.89
C ARG A 720 21.69 23.45 -20.04
N GLY A 721 21.12 22.28 -19.78
CA GLY A 721 20.47 21.43 -20.78
C GLY A 721 21.17 20.09 -20.98
N THR A 722 20.66 19.28 -21.91
CA THR A 722 21.18 17.94 -22.19
C THR A 722 22.37 18.01 -23.13
N ILE A 723 23.45 17.32 -22.77
CA ILE A 723 24.69 17.19 -23.53
C ILE A 723 24.80 15.73 -23.98
N ARG A 724 24.91 15.53 -25.30
CA ARG A 724 25.29 14.24 -25.88
C ARG A 724 26.81 14.16 -25.91
N LEU A 725 27.40 13.21 -25.19
CA LEU A 725 28.83 12.89 -25.23
C LEU A 725 29.03 11.65 -26.08
N ASP A 726 29.76 11.78 -27.18
CA ASP A 726 30.18 10.69 -28.08
C ASP A 726 31.68 10.38 -27.97
#